data_AF-A0AA38H9G4-F1
#
_entry.id   AF-A0AA38H9G4-F1
#
_cell.length_a   1.000
_cell.length_b   1.000
_cell.length_c   1.000
_cell.angle_alpha   90.00
_cell.angle_beta   90.00
_cell.angle_gamma   90.00
#
_symmetry.space_group_name_H-M   'P 1'
#
loop_
_entity.id
_entity.type
_entity.pdbx_description
1 polymer ?
#
loop_
_entity_poly.entity_id
_entity_poly.type
_entity_poly.pdbx_seq_one_letter_code
_entity_poly.pdbx_strand_id
1 'polypeptide(L)'
;MSALAARRAAQTAQSSSSSPAPVRAAAATRTGTRAASVSSASSQSAESEASGEESEAGPSTSSTPAHRAKKLRYYAAPAEVLEPGDSSSSAAPSRKAKRKRAYSPGAPVDSDGSEDSSAAGDEGEEETGMEDAPYGSTMTTPRPAGQESGQLATTNFSPRRGVNVELLSMAALAKAGLQNISGSGLIVSLAPNENISLAGVFHLVPLQRPIDIFSSTLSPSPDPQARHAVFAPISHPIPNISHATAPARAQSPLIARLPLPAAFDIASSRAVFLILEQHTGIEGMRGGAVPGFNTIWGDEKGWLGLRGVHAIPGSILSTCYPYTTPSSWSTALDSLISRGQANGHTHHASAADEAEDCPIVLVKGPKRSGKSTLARAALNTLLGDFARVAWLECDLGQGEIGCGGVIGLWVIDQPVFGPPFTHPCQANRAHFLGTYTPLTCPDEYLAAIDHLIQHYRYELQYPPSSSTPKSSGRCTDTIPLVINTQGWVKGLGEELLRALEGFAQATHIFAFDTAADESLERPGWTSSPTLPPVPLPPTSTGRPPQVYTVEPAQSTALQARYTAIDHRTLSTLSYFHSSLPPPLSPSSVSWDFSAPLIARTPYEVVLGDAVKAVYIIGEGSDGVLPEDLPLALNGSLIALVEVDNLDPEHPVYTQNRPLPSLDEVNFLGFGIVRAISPSVAADHRGSKIHLLTPLSAETLGRVNAIVKNGAMELPTAGMLDWRDRGEEGAGGVLGVPWGEVPFFDTGAGGVGVERRRWRRNLMRKGM
;
A
#
# COMPACT_ATOMS: atom_id res chain seq x y z
N MET A 1 18.32 12.10 -28.13
CA MET A 1 17.48 13.30 -28.05
C MET A 1 16.12 12.99 -28.66
N SER A 2 15.06 13.02 -27.86
CA SER A 2 13.70 12.61 -28.24
C SER A 2 13.05 13.57 -29.25
N ALA A 3 12.20 13.06 -30.14
CA ALA A 3 11.44 13.83 -31.13
C ALA A 3 10.57 14.95 -30.50
N LEU A 4 10.21 14.81 -29.22
CA LEU A 4 9.52 15.83 -28.44
C LEU A 4 10.43 17.02 -28.08
N ALA A 5 11.72 16.77 -27.83
CA ALA A 5 12.71 17.83 -27.61
C ALA A 5 12.98 18.62 -28.91
N ALA A 6 12.99 17.92 -30.06
CA ALA A 6 13.11 18.56 -31.36
C ALA A 6 11.87 19.40 -31.72
N ARG A 7 10.66 18.96 -31.37
CA ARG A 7 9.42 19.71 -31.59
C ARG A 7 9.29 20.94 -30.70
N ARG A 8 9.69 20.81 -29.42
CA ARG A 8 9.73 21.96 -28.49
C ARG A 8 10.77 22.98 -28.92
N ALA A 9 11.97 22.55 -29.32
CA ALA A 9 13.01 23.44 -29.84
C ALA A 9 12.58 24.15 -31.15
N ALA A 10 11.84 23.47 -32.03
CA ALA A 10 11.31 24.06 -33.25
C ALA A 10 10.20 25.09 -33.00
N GLN A 11 9.38 24.90 -31.97
CA GLN A 11 8.36 25.87 -31.56
C GLN A 11 8.97 27.11 -30.89
N THR A 12 10.02 26.95 -30.09
CA THR A 12 10.74 28.09 -29.49
C THR A 12 11.53 28.90 -30.52
N ALA A 13 11.98 28.27 -31.61
CA ALA A 13 12.68 28.94 -32.71
C ALA A 13 11.74 29.73 -33.65
N GLN A 14 10.44 29.40 -33.69
CA GLN A 14 9.46 30.10 -34.52
C GLN A 14 8.88 31.36 -33.86
N SER A 15 8.99 31.49 -32.53
CA SER A 15 8.51 32.67 -31.79
C SER A 15 9.48 33.85 -31.74
N SER A 16 10.70 33.72 -32.28
CA SER A 16 11.75 34.74 -32.15
C SER A 16 12.21 35.39 -33.47
N SER A 17 11.45 35.27 -34.57
CA SER A 17 11.81 35.85 -35.87
C SER A 17 10.95 37.05 -36.27
N SER A 18 11.15 38.18 -35.61
CA SER A 18 10.96 39.48 -36.27
C SER A 18 12.13 40.41 -35.93
N SER A 19 13.02 40.59 -36.91
CA SER A 19 14.06 41.63 -36.90
C SER A 19 13.87 42.51 -38.13
N PRO A 20 14.16 43.81 -38.07
CA PRO A 20 14.68 44.54 -39.20
C PRO A 20 16.22 44.50 -39.21
N ALA A 21 16.76 44.54 -40.42
CA ALA A 21 18.12 44.21 -40.83
C ALA A 21 19.19 45.31 -40.51
N PRO A 22 20.49 45.08 -40.80
CA PRO A 22 21.61 45.47 -39.94
C PRO A 22 22.46 46.66 -40.43
N VAL A 23 23.33 47.17 -39.54
CA VAL A 23 24.54 47.93 -39.93
C VAL A 23 25.78 47.33 -39.25
N ARG A 24 26.86 47.28 -40.04
CA ARG A 24 28.11 46.53 -39.94
C ARG A 24 29.12 47.00 -38.87
N ALA A 25 29.88 45.99 -38.40
CA ALA A 25 31.33 45.93 -38.15
C ALA A 25 31.95 46.73 -36.98
N ALA A 26 32.63 46.03 -36.06
CA ALA A 26 34.08 45.75 -36.11
C ALA A 26 34.57 45.11 -34.80
N ALA A 27 35.67 44.38 -34.90
CA ALA A 27 36.34 43.59 -33.88
C ALA A 27 36.97 44.41 -32.73
N ALA A 28 37.13 43.81 -31.55
CA ALA A 28 38.44 43.55 -30.93
C ALA A 28 38.36 43.05 -29.48
N THR A 29 39.28 42.14 -29.21
CA THR A 29 39.73 41.50 -27.97
C THR A 29 40.18 42.47 -26.88
N ARG A 30 39.87 42.20 -25.60
CA ARG A 30 40.82 42.04 -24.46
C ARG A 30 40.23 42.39 -23.08
N THR A 31 40.34 41.41 -22.18
CA THR A 31 40.84 41.45 -20.78
C THR A 31 40.70 42.72 -19.94
N GLY A 32 40.21 42.55 -18.70
CA GLY A 32 40.85 43.18 -17.54
C GLY A 32 39.93 43.83 -16.50
N THR A 33 39.74 43.10 -15.40
CA THR A 33 39.89 43.57 -14.01
C THR A 33 39.08 44.77 -13.48
N ARG A 34 38.21 44.43 -12.51
CA ARG A 34 38.31 44.79 -11.07
C ARG A 34 37.79 46.18 -10.61
N ALA A 35 36.87 46.08 -9.65
CA ALA A 35 36.59 47.00 -8.54
C ALA A 35 36.06 48.39 -8.92
N ALA A 36 35.32 49.11 -8.10
CA ALA A 36 34.52 48.91 -6.90
C ALA A 36 33.94 50.31 -6.65
N SER A 37 32.91 50.37 -5.80
CA SER A 37 32.49 51.58 -5.08
C SER A 37 31.74 52.63 -5.92
N VAL A 38 30.81 53.42 -5.41
CA VAL A 38 30.02 53.55 -4.17
C VAL A 38 29.27 54.86 -4.42
N SER A 39 28.05 54.98 -3.89
CA SER A 39 27.35 56.25 -3.61
C SER A 39 26.90 57.06 -4.84
N SER A 40 25.81 57.80 -4.83
CA SER A 40 24.73 58.04 -3.87
C SER A 40 23.84 59.10 -4.52
N ALA A 41 22.55 59.08 -4.19
CA ALA A 41 21.68 60.27 -4.09
C ALA A 41 21.42 61.05 -5.40
N SER A 42 20.29 61.69 -5.65
CA SER A 42 18.99 61.87 -5.01
C SER A 42 18.24 62.86 -5.93
N SER A 43 16.99 63.17 -5.56
CA SER A 43 16.15 64.29 -6.03
C SER A 43 15.57 64.16 -7.44
N GLN A 44 14.26 63.95 -7.61
CA GLN A 44 13.06 64.70 -7.18
C GLN A 44 12.58 65.65 -8.27
N SER A 45 11.25 65.86 -8.25
CA SER A 45 10.44 66.87 -8.96
C SER A 45 10.17 66.59 -10.44
N ALA A 46 8.99 66.87 -10.99
CA ALA A 46 7.66 67.24 -10.51
C ALA A 46 6.72 67.07 -11.74
N GLU A 47 5.43 66.72 -11.53
CA GLU A 47 4.23 67.53 -11.90
C GLU A 47 4.15 67.91 -13.41
N SER A 48 3.04 67.76 -14.13
CA SER A 48 1.64 68.08 -13.79
C SER A 48 0.71 67.71 -14.96
N GLU A 49 -0.54 67.38 -14.61
CA GLU A 49 -1.82 67.84 -15.21
C GLU A 49 -2.23 67.38 -16.63
N ALA A 50 -3.34 66.62 -16.77
CA ALA A 50 -4.77 67.05 -16.82
C ALA A 50 -5.15 67.56 -18.24
N SER A 51 -6.33 67.40 -18.85
CA SER A 51 -7.67 66.88 -18.52
C SER A 51 -8.56 67.11 -19.78
N GLY A 52 -9.75 66.49 -19.84
CA GLY A 52 -10.92 66.97 -20.61
C GLY A 52 -11.38 66.01 -21.73
N GLU A 53 -12.46 65.22 -21.56
CA GLU A 53 -13.91 65.56 -21.56
C GLU A 53 -14.46 65.85 -22.96
N GLU A 54 -15.32 64.98 -23.52
CA GLU A 54 -16.82 65.05 -23.60
C GLU A 54 -17.24 65.39 -25.05
N SER A 55 -18.38 65.01 -25.67
CA SER A 55 -19.62 64.28 -25.31
C SER A 55 -20.54 64.15 -26.57
N GLU A 56 -21.61 63.33 -26.45
CA GLU A 56 -22.93 63.35 -27.16
C GLU A 56 -23.08 62.84 -28.63
N ALA A 57 -24.13 62.14 -29.10
CA ALA A 57 -25.52 61.88 -28.65
C ALA A 57 -26.18 60.59 -29.27
N GLY A 58 -27.29 60.11 -28.68
CA GLY A 58 -28.14 58.94 -29.07
C GLY A 58 -29.19 59.21 -30.19
N PRO A 59 -30.36 58.48 -30.33
CA PRO A 59 -31.18 57.82 -29.28
C PRO A 59 -31.93 56.46 -29.58
N SER A 60 -32.35 55.79 -28.46
CA SER A 60 -33.59 54.99 -28.14
C SER A 60 -34.07 53.78 -29.01
N THR A 61 -34.55 52.63 -28.49
CA THR A 61 -35.69 52.41 -27.55
C THR A 61 -35.70 51.05 -26.74
N SER A 62 -36.19 51.13 -25.49
CA SER A 62 -36.81 50.17 -24.50
C SER A 62 -36.83 48.64 -24.73
N SER A 63 -36.53 47.77 -23.74
CA SER A 63 -37.35 47.49 -22.53
C SER A 63 -36.64 46.57 -21.49
N THR A 64 -37.02 46.65 -20.21
CA THR A 64 -36.46 45.99 -19.00
C THR A 64 -37.59 45.36 -18.16
N PRO A 65 -37.36 44.69 -16.99
CA PRO A 65 -36.32 43.72 -16.57
C PRO A 65 -36.91 42.55 -15.70
N ALA A 66 -36.09 41.55 -15.30
CA ALA A 66 -36.06 40.99 -13.93
C ALA A 66 -35.04 39.83 -13.76
N HIS A 67 -33.97 40.10 -13.01
CA HIS A 67 -33.08 39.09 -12.41
C HIS A 67 -33.71 38.54 -11.12
N ARG A 68 -33.62 37.22 -10.89
CA ARG A 68 -33.79 36.64 -9.55
C ARG A 68 -32.57 35.81 -9.17
N ALA A 69 -31.82 36.35 -8.23
CA ALA A 69 -30.72 35.70 -7.51
C ALA A 69 -31.21 34.45 -6.75
N LYS A 70 -30.39 33.39 -6.74
CA LYS A 70 -30.45 32.33 -5.72
C LYS A 70 -29.27 32.49 -4.78
N LYS A 71 -29.58 32.78 -3.52
CA LYS A 71 -28.62 32.91 -2.40
C LYS A 71 -28.05 31.52 -2.05
N LEU A 72 -26.72 31.41 -2.02
CA LEU A 72 -26.03 30.47 -1.14
C LEU A 72 -26.16 31.00 0.29
N ARG A 73 -26.55 30.14 1.23
CA ARG A 73 -26.49 30.42 2.67
C ARG A 73 -25.72 29.29 3.35
N TYR A 74 -24.46 29.58 3.66
CA TYR A 74 -23.75 29.00 4.80
C TYR A 74 -24.08 29.85 6.04
N TYR A 75 -23.89 29.27 7.22
CA TYR A 75 -24.20 29.75 8.59
C TYR A 75 -25.51 29.25 9.19
N ALA A 76 -25.35 28.29 10.10
CA ALA A 76 -26.29 27.99 11.18
C ALA A 76 -25.98 28.88 12.39
N ALA A 77 -27.04 29.39 13.03
CA ALA A 77 -27.03 30.01 14.36
C ALA A 77 -28.28 29.52 15.12
N PRO A 78 -28.30 29.55 16.47
CA PRO A 78 -28.85 28.49 17.31
C PRO A 78 -30.35 28.58 17.60
N ALA A 79 -30.87 27.46 18.11
CA ALA A 79 -32.27 27.12 18.34
C ALA A 79 -32.98 27.96 19.43
N GLU A 80 -34.28 28.20 19.22
CA GLU A 80 -35.24 28.57 20.26
C GLU A 80 -36.41 27.57 20.32
N VAL A 81 -36.84 27.34 21.55
CA VAL A 81 -37.78 26.34 22.07
C VAL A 81 -39.23 26.78 21.88
N LEU A 82 -40.12 25.94 21.33
CA LEU A 82 -41.57 25.98 21.61
C LEU A 82 -42.24 24.61 21.38
N GLU A 83 -42.88 24.09 22.44
CA GLU A 83 -43.89 23.01 22.51
C GLU A 83 -45.28 23.67 22.76
N PRO A 84 -46.43 22.93 22.81
CA PRO A 84 -47.06 22.12 21.77
C PRO A 84 -48.53 22.55 21.52
N GLY A 85 -49.20 22.02 20.48
CA GLY A 85 -50.61 22.29 20.22
C GLY A 85 -51.32 21.19 19.43
N ASP A 86 -52.28 20.53 20.09
CA ASP A 86 -53.18 19.48 19.59
C ASP A 86 -54.18 19.94 18.52
N SER A 87 -54.52 19.07 17.56
CA SER A 87 -55.86 18.44 17.44
C SER A 87 -56.16 17.77 16.08
N SER A 88 -56.50 16.48 16.17
CA SER A 88 -57.38 15.61 15.37
C SER A 88 -57.96 16.04 13.99
N SER A 89 -57.93 15.14 13.00
CA SER A 89 -59.09 14.24 12.68
C SER A 89 -58.90 13.43 11.38
N SER A 90 -59.59 12.29 11.36
CA SER A 90 -59.61 11.15 10.44
C SER A 90 -60.20 11.37 9.03
N ALA A 91 -59.75 10.60 8.03
CA ALA A 91 -60.59 9.62 7.28
C ALA A 91 -59.96 9.17 5.93
N ALA A 92 -59.92 7.85 5.71
CA ALA A 92 -59.96 7.19 4.39
C ALA A 92 -61.43 6.79 4.08
N PRO A 93 -61.84 6.16 2.94
CA PRO A 93 -61.10 5.65 1.76
C PRO A 93 -61.79 5.91 0.38
N SER A 94 -61.19 5.51 -0.76
CA SER A 94 -61.89 4.78 -1.86
C SER A 94 -61.00 4.42 -3.07
N ARG A 95 -61.46 3.41 -3.84
CA ARG A 95 -60.79 2.64 -4.91
C ARG A 95 -61.28 2.98 -6.34
N LYS A 96 -60.50 2.53 -7.34
CA LYS A 96 -60.77 2.22 -8.78
C LYS A 96 -60.40 3.36 -9.77
N ALA A 97 -59.91 3.14 -11.00
CA ALA A 97 -60.01 1.99 -11.92
C ALA A 97 -58.85 1.91 -12.96
N LYS A 98 -58.65 0.69 -13.52
CA LYS A 98 -57.79 0.34 -14.67
C LYS A 98 -58.45 0.70 -16.02
N ARG A 99 -57.66 1.05 -17.06
CA ARG A 99 -58.02 0.87 -18.48
C ARG A 99 -56.87 0.26 -19.30
N LYS A 100 -57.28 -0.48 -20.34
CA LYS A 100 -56.60 -1.52 -21.12
C LYS A 100 -55.82 -0.99 -22.34
N ARG A 101 -54.90 -1.85 -22.80
CA ARG A 101 -54.07 -1.86 -24.03
C ARG A 101 -54.82 -1.73 -25.36
N ALA A 102 -54.09 -1.35 -26.41
CA ALA A 102 -54.19 -1.90 -27.77
C ALA A 102 -52.78 -1.99 -28.41
N TYR A 103 -52.56 -2.98 -29.29
CA TYR A 103 -51.29 -3.39 -29.90
C TYR A 103 -51.46 -3.59 -31.42
N SER A 104 -50.36 -3.34 -32.17
CA SER A 104 -49.96 -3.88 -33.51
C SER A 104 -50.57 -3.33 -34.81
N PRO A 105 -49.98 -3.60 -36.02
CA PRO A 105 -48.62 -4.11 -36.39
C PRO A 105 -48.01 -3.51 -37.71
N GLY A 106 -46.77 -3.88 -38.09
CA GLY A 106 -46.33 -3.96 -39.50
C GLY A 106 -44.84 -3.67 -39.81
N ALA A 107 -44.07 -4.70 -40.21
CA ALA A 107 -42.68 -4.68 -40.73
C ALA A 107 -42.68 -4.94 -42.28
N PRO A 108 -41.57 -5.34 -42.96
CA PRO A 108 -40.23 -4.76 -43.23
C PRO A 108 -39.92 -4.64 -44.76
N VAL A 109 -38.85 -3.93 -45.21
CA VAL A 109 -38.21 -4.16 -46.54
C VAL A 109 -36.72 -3.74 -46.54
N ASP A 110 -35.86 -4.59 -47.12
CA ASP A 110 -34.41 -4.43 -47.39
C ASP A 110 -34.10 -3.59 -48.65
N SER A 111 -32.92 -2.94 -48.71
CA SER A 111 -31.97 -2.99 -49.85
C SER A 111 -30.82 -1.96 -49.73
N ASP A 112 -29.59 -2.50 -49.81
CA ASP A 112 -28.29 -2.00 -50.30
C ASP A 112 -28.00 -0.51 -50.55
N GLY A 113 -26.80 -0.09 -50.11
CA GLY A 113 -26.13 1.12 -50.57
C GLY A 113 -24.89 1.48 -49.75
N SER A 114 -23.72 1.07 -50.23
CA SER A 114 -22.38 1.47 -49.78
C SER A 114 -22.18 2.99 -49.74
N GLU A 115 -21.44 3.51 -48.75
CA GLU A 115 -20.37 4.51 -48.94
C GLU A 115 -19.62 4.78 -47.62
N ASP A 116 -18.29 4.67 -47.72
CA ASP A 116 -17.29 5.05 -46.72
C ASP A 116 -17.41 6.53 -46.33
N SER A 117 -17.37 6.83 -45.03
CA SER A 117 -16.66 8.03 -44.56
C SER A 117 -16.26 7.91 -43.09
N SER A 118 -14.97 8.13 -42.90
CA SER A 118 -14.17 8.05 -41.69
C SER A 118 -14.51 9.10 -40.64
N ALA A 119 -14.68 8.66 -39.39
CA ALA A 119 -14.42 9.48 -38.21
C ALA A 119 -13.72 8.61 -37.16
N ALA A 120 -12.48 8.99 -36.84
CA ALA A 120 -11.62 8.31 -35.90
C ALA A 120 -12.23 8.34 -34.48
N GLY A 121 -12.49 7.16 -33.93
CA GLY A 121 -12.85 6.94 -32.53
C GLY A 121 -11.58 6.78 -31.71
N ASP A 122 -11.50 7.61 -30.68
CA ASP A 122 -10.51 7.66 -29.62
C ASP A 122 -10.80 6.53 -28.61
N GLU A 123 -9.92 5.51 -28.52
CA GLU A 123 -10.03 4.46 -27.48
C GLU A 123 -9.25 4.90 -26.24
N GLY A 124 -9.88 5.76 -25.45
CA GLY A 124 -9.65 5.85 -24.01
C GLY A 124 -10.62 4.91 -23.30
N GLU A 125 -10.17 3.75 -22.85
CA GLU A 125 -10.95 2.91 -21.94
C GLU A 125 -11.01 3.58 -20.56
N GLU A 126 -12.00 4.46 -20.39
CA GLU A 126 -12.56 4.81 -19.09
C GLU A 126 -13.34 3.59 -18.57
N GLU A 127 -12.82 2.94 -17.52
CA GLU A 127 -13.61 1.99 -16.71
C GLU A 127 -14.73 2.75 -15.99
N THR A 128 -15.82 2.97 -16.70
CA THR A 128 -17.10 3.39 -16.12
C THR A 128 -17.75 2.20 -15.41
N GLY A 129 -18.21 2.47 -14.19
CA GLY A 129 -18.70 1.45 -13.27
C GLY A 129 -19.89 0.66 -13.82
N MET A 130 -19.76 -0.67 -13.80
CA MET A 130 -20.86 -1.59 -14.02
C MET A 130 -21.40 -2.15 -12.70
N GLU A 131 -22.71 -2.36 -12.71
CA GLU A 131 -23.60 -2.44 -11.56
C GLU A 131 -23.51 -3.77 -10.79
N ASP A 132 -23.59 -3.68 -9.45
CA ASP A 132 -23.70 -4.83 -8.54
C ASP A 132 -25.10 -5.46 -8.66
N ALA A 133 -25.19 -6.68 -9.17
CA ALA A 133 -26.38 -7.53 -9.04
C ALA A 133 -26.27 -8.41 -7.77
N PRO A 134 -27.38 -8.67 -7.04
CA PRO A 134 -27.34 -9.37 -5.77
C PRO A 134 -27.24 -10.90 -5.93
N TYR A 135 -26.47 -11.52 -5.03
CA TYR A 135 -26.35 -12.97 -4.86
C TYR A 135 -27.71 -13.63 -4.56
N GLY A 136 -28.09 -14.66 -5.32
CA GLY A 136 -29.15 -15.59 -4.93
C GLY A 136 -29.87 -16.33 -6.05
N SER A 137 -29.20 -17.20 -6.82
CA SER A 137 -29.79 -18.45 -7.32
C SER A 137 -28.77 -19.32 -8.05
N THR A 138 -28.76 -20.59 -7.67
CA THR A 138 -28.12 -21.71 -8.37
C THR A 138 -28.41 -21.68 -9.88
N MET A 139 -27.37 -21.44 -10.68
CA MET A 139 -27.36 -21.72 -12.12
C MET A 139 -26.07 -22.45 -12.46
N THR A 140 -26.19 -23.75 -12.70
CA THR A 140 -25.20 -24.61 -13.36
C THR A 140 -24.94 -24.10 -14.77
N THR A 141 -23.69 -23.75 -15.07
CA THR A 141 -23.21 -23.54 -16.46
C THR A 141 -22.07 -24.51 -16.78
N PRO A 142 -21.89 -24.89 -18.06
CA PRO A 142 -21.20 -26.12 -18.44
C PRO A 142 -19.68 -25.99 -18.38
N ARG A 143 -19.06 -27.07 -17.93
CA ARG A 143 -17.62 -27.29 -17.76
C ARG A 143 -16.87 -27.24 -19.12
N PRO A 144 -15.77 -26.47 -19.26
CA PRO A 144 -14.76 -26.77 -20.28
C PRO A 144 -14.03 -28.03 -19.86
N ALA A 145 -14.03 -29.04 -20.73
CA ALA A 145 -13.32 -30.29 -20.52
C ALA A 145 -11.80 -30.06 -20.67
N GLY A 146 -11.00 -30.54 -19.71
CA GLY A 146 -9.56 -30.67 -19.85
C GLY A 146 -8.71 -29.66 -19.08
N GLN A 147 -8.83 -29.62 -17.76
CA GLN A 147 -7.70 -29.24 -16.90
C GLN A 147 -7.62 -30.28 -15.78
N GLU A 148 -6.47 -30.92 -15.67
CA GLU A 148 -6.17 -31.85 -14.58
C GLU A 148 -6.39 -31.14 -13.25
N SER A 149 -7.20 -31.75 -12.39
CA SER A 149 -7.48 -31.27 -11.05
C SER A 149 -6.20 -31.32 -10.22
N GLY A 150 -5.48 -30.20 -10.15
CA GLY A 150 -4.44 -30.01 -9.15
C GLY A 150 -5.03 -30.28 -7.77
N GLN A 151 -4.50 -31.27 -7.07
CA GLN A 151 -4.84 -31.53 -5.68
C GLN A 151 -4.62 -30.25 -4.89
N LEU A 152 -5.69 -29.65 -4.37
CA LEU A 152 -5.60 -28.59 -3.38
C LEU A 152 -4.84 -29.19 -2.18
N ALA A 153 -3.60 -28.75 -1.97
CA ALA A 153 -2.77 -29.14 -0.85
C ALA A 153 -3.53 -28.82 0.44
N THR A 154 -4.05 -29.87 1.08
CA THR A 154 -4.96 -29.78 2.20
C THR A 154 -4.45 -30.65 3.34
N THR A 155 -4.85 -30.31 4.57
CA THR A 155 -4.46 -31.01 5.79
C THR A 155 -4.72 -32.51 5.65
N ASN A 156 -3.66 -33.31 5.68
CA ASN A 156 -3.73 -34.77 5.75
C ASN A 156 -3.44 -35.32 7.17
N PHE A 157 -3.12 -34.42 8.11
CA PHE A 157 -2.91 -34.75 9.51
C PHE A 157 -4.21 -35.18 10.22
N SER A 158 -4.13 -36.27 10.99
CA SER A 158 -5.25 -36.79 11.78
C SER A 158 -5.02 -36.58 13.28
N PRO A 159 -5.67 -35.60 13.93
CA PRO A 159 -5.43 -35.31 15.35
C PRO A 159 -6.00 -36.38 16.28
N ARG A 160 -5.17 -36.81 17.25
CA ARG A 160 -5.47 -37.76 18.33
C ARG A 160 -4.96 -37.19 19.65
N ARG A 161 -5.90 -36.75 20.51
CA ARG A 161 -5.60 -36.17 21.82
C ARG A 161 -4.76 -37.12 22.68
N GLY A 162 -3.74 -36.58 23.34
CA GLY A 162 -2.80 -37.33 24.18
C GLY A 162 -1.78 -38.19 23.41
N VAL A 163 -1.85 -38.26 22.07
CA VAL A 163 -0.93 -39.06 21.24
C VAL A 163 -0.12 -38.17 20.30
N ASN A 164 -0.75 -37.37 19.45
CA ASN A 164 -0.05 -36.47 18.52
C ASN A 164 -0.50 -35.01 18.63
N VAL A 165 -1.53 -34.73 19.44
CA VAL A 165 -1.94 -33.38 19.83
C VAL A 165 -2.28 -33.33 21.32
N GLU A 166 -1.89 -32.26 22.00
CA GLU A 166 -2.29 -32.02 23.40
C GLU A 166 -2.50 -30.52 23.65
N LEU A 167 -3.58 -30.18 24.36
CA LEU A 167 -3.88 -28.79 24.72
C LEU A 167 -3.23 -28.45 26.06
N LEU A 168 -2.34 -27.47 26.04
CA LEU A 168 -1.61 -26.98 27.20
C LEU A 168 -2.23 -25.68 27.68
N SER A 169 -2.59 -25.64 28.97
CA SER A 169 -3.14 -24.42 29.58
C SER A 169 -2.08 -23.33 29.69
N MET A 170 -2.51 -22.07 29.73
CA MET A 170 -1.62 -20.92 29.97
C MET A 170 -0.74 -21.12 31.22
N ALA A 171 -1.30 -21.64 32.31
CA ALA A 171 -0.55 -21.89 33.54
C ALA A 171 0.53 -22.97 33.37
N ALA A 172 0.28 -24.00 32.57
CA ALA A 172 1.27 -25.04 32.25
C ALA A 172 2.42 -24.49 31.40
N LEU A 173 2.10 -23.67 30.40
CA LEU A 173 3.09 -23.01 29.54
C LEU A 173 3.98 -22.04 30.33
N ALA A 174 3.39 -21.25 31.23
CA ALA A 174 4.12 -20.36 32.11
C ALA A 174 5.07 -21.13 33.05
N LYS A 175 4.63 -22.27 33.61
CA LYS A 175 5.48 -23.16 34.42
C LYS A 175 6.63 -23.77 33.62
N ALA A 176 6.45 -24.02 32.34
CA ALA A 176 7.51 -24.49 31.44
C ALA A 176 8.54 -23.39 31.09
N GLY A 177 8.26 -22.14 31.46
CA GLY A 177 9.17 -21.00 31.33
C GLY A 177 8.82 -20.01 30.22
N LEU A 178 7.70 -20.18 29.50
CA LEU A 178 7.26 -19.21 28.49
C LEU A 178 6.70 -17.95 29.16
N GLN A 179 7.09 -16.79 28.65
CA GLN A 179 6.64 -15.49 29.14
C GLN A 179 5.74 -14.80 28.08
N ASN A 180 4.98 -13.80 28.51
CA ASN A 180 4.15 -12.96 27.63
C ASN A 180 3.27 -13.79 26.66
N ILE A 181 2.56 -14.77 27.19
CA ILE A 181 1.61 -15.62 26.44
C ILE A 181 0.20 -15.05 26.54
N SER A 182 -0.53 -15.02 25.43
CA SER A 182 -1.90 -14.47 25.36
C SER A 182 -2.98 -15.49 25.71
N GLY A 183 -2.65 -16.79 25.71
CA GLY A 183 -3.64 -17.85 25.84
C GLY A 183 -3.06 -19.25 26.03
N SER A 184 -3.88 -20.24 25.68
CA SER A 184 -3.48 -21.65 25.69
C SER A 184 -2.59 -21.98 24.48
N GLY A 185 -2.00 -23.17 24.47
CA GLY A 185 -1.20 -23.65 23.34
C GLY A 185 -1.55 -25.08 22.99
N LEU A 186 -1.42 -25.44 21.71
CA LEU A 186 -1.60 -26.79 21.21
C LEU A 186 -0.24 -27.32 20.76
N ILE A 187 0.27 -28.35 21.44
CA ILE A 187 1.46 -29.05 20.96
C ILE A 187 1.05 -30.08 19.92
N VAL A 188 1.82 -30.14 18.83
CA VAL A 188 1.56 -31.00 17.69
C VAL A 188 2.81 -31.82 17.39
N SER A 189 2.62 -33.12 17.16
CA SER A 189 3.63 -34.04 16.67
C SER A 189 3.28 -34.51 15.27
N LEU A 190 4.04 -34.08 14.27
CA LEU A 190 3.78 -34.25 12.84
C LEU A 190 4.71 -35.30 12.22
N ALA A 191 4.16 -36.26 11.48
CA ALA A 191 4.96 -37.27 10.76
C ALA A 191 5.59 -36.67 9.50
N PRO A 192 6.65 -37.28 8.94
CA PRO A 192 7.33 -36.77 7.74
C PRO A 192 6.43 -36.61 6.50
N ASN A 193 5.37 -37.40 6.38
CA ASN A 193 4.41 -37.36 5.27
C ASN A 193 3.10 -36.62 5.61
N GLU A 194 3.02 -36.03 6.81
CA GLU A 194 1.86 -35.27 7.26
C GLU A 194 2.08 -33.77 7.06
N ASN A 195 0.98 -33.04 6.88
CA ASN A 195 0.93 -31.60 6.77
C ASN A 195 -0.33 -31.03 7.44
N ILE A 196 -0.27 -29.75 7.82
CA ILE A 196 -1.38 -29.04 8.47
C ILE A 196 -1.51 -27.66 7.86
N SER A 197 -2.70 -27.37 7.32
CA SER A 197 -3.08 -26.02 6.89
C SER A 197 -3.85 -25.32 8.00
N LEU A 198 -3.35 -24.17 8.45
CA LEU A 198 -3.92 -23.40 9.58
C LEU A 198 -4.30 -21.98 9.15
N ALA A 199 -5.53 -21.57 9.44
CA ALA A 199 -5.99 -20.19 9.34
C ALA A 199 -6.11 -19.54 10.72
N GLY A 200 -5.88 -18.24 10.82
CA GLY A 200 -5.96 -17.48 12.08
C GLY A 200 -4.71 -16.68 12.41
N VAL A 201 -4.61 -16.24 13.67
CA VAL A 201 -3.46 -15.51 14.22
C VAL A 201 -2.85 -16.34 15.34
N PHE A 202 -1.59 -16.73 15.21
CA PHE A 202 -0.92 -17.61 16.17
C PHE A 202 0.60 -17.45 16.13
N HIS A 203 1.27 -17.86 17.22
CA HIS A 203 2.71 -18.07 17.18
C HIS A 203 3.05 -19.54 16.95
N LEU A 204 4.08 -19.80 16.14
CA LEU A 204 4.72 -21.10 16.01
C LEU A 204 6.04 -21.14 16.78
N VAL A 205 6.24 -22.24 17.50
CA VAL A 205 7.48 -22.54 18.22
C VAL A 205 7.95 -23.95 17.83
N PRO A 206 8.91 -24.08 16.89
CA PRO A 206 9.52 -25.37 16.57
C PRO A 206 10.30 -25.90 17.78
N LEU A 207 10.05 -27.14 18.19
CA LEU A 207 10.67 -27.76 19.37
C LEU A 207 11.64 -28.88 18.98
N GLN A 208 11.28 -29.67 17.97
CA GLN A 208 12.07 -30.80 17.49
C GLN A 208 11.89 -30.94 15.98
N ARG A 209 13.01 -31.09 15.25
CA ARG A 209 13.13 -31.04 13.78
C ARG A 209 12.66 -29.69 13.18
N PRO A 210 13.24 -29.28 12.04
CA PRO A 210 12.73 -28.11 11.35
C PRO A 210 11.39 -28.40 10.63
N ILE A 211 10.58 -27.35 10.47
CA ILE A 211 9.31 -27.36 9.74
C ILE A 211 9.35 -26.35 8.60
N ASP A 212 8.65 -26.63 7.51
CA ASP A 212 8.51 -25.70 6.39
C ASP A 212 7.18 -24.96 6.46
N ILE A 213 7.21 -23.66 6.19
CA ILE A 213 6.07 -22.76 6.11
C ILE A 213 6.39 -21.60 5.16
N PHE A 214 5.48 -21.25 4.24
CA PHE A 214 5.65 -20.12 3.31
C PHE A 214 7.00 -20.09 2.56
N SER A 215 7.45 -21.24 2.04
CA SER A 215 8.77 -21.40 1.39
C SER A 215 9.97 -21.09 2.29
N SER A 216 9.80 -21.13 3.61
CA SER A 216 10.85 -20.91 4.60
C SER A 216 10.92 -22.07 5.58
N THR A 217 12.12 -22.39 6.06
CA THR A 217 12.33 -23.45 7.05
C THR A 217 12.55 -22.85 8.44
N LEU A 218 11.68 -23.20 9.39
CA LEU A 218 11.81 -22.84 10.80
C LEU A 218 12.49 -23.95 11.59
N SER A 219 13.63 -23.64 12.20
CA SER A 219 14.39 -24.59 13.02
C SER A 219 14.12 -24.39 14.51
N PRO A 220 14.25 -25.45 15.34
CA PRO A 220 14.21 -25.29 16.79
C PRO A 220 15.28 -24.33 17.30
N SER A 221 14.89 -23.45 18.21
CA SER A 221 15.78 -22.45 18.82
C SER A 221 16.27 -22.91 20.20
N PRO A 222 17.53 -22.62 20.57
CA PRO A 222 18.01 -22.79 21.94
C PRO A 222 17.37 -21.79 22.91
N ASP A 223 16.90 -20.63 22.41
CA ASP A 223 16.16 -19.66 23.21
C ASP A 223 14.71 -20.17 23.41
N PRO A 224 14.28 -20.45 24.66
CA PRO A 224 12.91 -20.89 24.95
C PRO A 224 11.83 -19.85 24.62
N GLN A 225 12.18 -18.57 24.45
CA GLN A 225 11.22 -17.50 24.10
C GLN A 225 11.08 -17.30 22.59
N ALA A 226 11.96 -17.88 21.78
CA ALA A 226 11.92 -17.71 20.33
C ALA A 226 10.62 -18.27 19.76
N ARG A 227 9.88 -17.42 19.06
CA ARG A 227 8.56 -17.71 18.50
C ARG A 227 8.34 -16.89 17.24
N HIS A 228 7.60 -17.45 16.29
CA HIS A 228 7.34 -16.82 15.00
C HIS A 228 5.86 -16.48 14.88
N ALA A 229 5.52 -15.21 14.70
CA ALA A 229 4.14 -14.77 14.51
C ALA A 229 3.67 -15.15 13.10
N VAL A 230 2.49 -15.76 13.01
CA VAL A 230 1.86 -16.17 11.76
C VAL A 230 0.46 -15.56 11.68
N PHE A 231 0.22 -14.84 10.59
CA PHE A 231 -1.05 -14.25 10.25
C PHE A 231 -1.58 -14.90 8.97
N ALA A 232 -2.56 -15.78 9.13
CA ALA A 232 -3.12 -16.60 8.06
C ALA A 232 -4.61 -16.31 7.84
N PRO A 233 -4.98 -15.15 7.28
CA PRO A 233 -6.37 -14.86 6.95
C PRO A 233 -6.80 -15.64 5.70
N ILE A 234 -8.06 -16.06 5.64
CA ILE A 234 -8.62 -16.78 4.47
C ILE A 234 -8.74 -15.91 3.20
N SER A 235 -8.46 -14.60 3.30
CA SER A 235 -8.38 -13.70 2.16
C SER A 235 -7.08 -13.86 1.35
N HIS A 236 -6.09 -14.55 1.90
CA HIS A 236 -4.76 -14.78 1.32
C HIS A 236 -4.44 -16.29 1.32
N PRO A 237 -3.37 -16.75 0.64
CA PRO A 237 -3.03 -18.17 0.66
C PRO A 237 -2.74 -18.66 2.08
N ILE A 238 -3.35 -19.77 2.47
CA ILE A 238 -3.22 -20.36 3.80
C ILE A 238 -1.88 -21.12 3.90
N PRO A 239 -1.09 -20.92 4.97
CA PRO A 239 0.15 -21.65 5.16
C PRO A 239 -0.13 -23.14 5.28
N ASN A 240 0.69 -23.92 4.59
CA ASN A 240 0.78 -25.36 4.79
C ASN A 240 2.05 -25.66 5.58
N ILE A 241 1.90 -26.23 6.78
CA ILE A 241 3.01 -26.60 7.65
C ILE A 241 3.36 -28.05 7.38
N SER A 242 4.60 -28.31 6.97
CA SER A 242 5.09 -29.65 6.66
C SER A 242 6.46 -29.92 7.30
N HIS A 243 6.88 -31.18 7.29
CA HIS A 243 8.23 -31.56 7.70
C HIS A 243 9.26 -30.98 6.73
N ALA A 244 10.33 -30.36 7.25
CA ALA A 244 11.41 -29.84 6.43
C ALA A 244 12.37 -30.94 5.97
N THR A 245 12.97 -30.78 4.79
CA THR A 245 14.04 -31.68 4.31
C THR A 245 15.39 -31.39 4.96
N ALA A 246 15.53 -30.25 5.64
CA ALA A 246 16.75 -29.81 6.30
C ALA A 246 17.25 -30.79 7.39
N PRO A 247 18.58 -30.89 7.61
CA PRO A 247 19.14 -31.77 8.61
C PRO A 247 18.65 -31.41 10.03
N ALA A 248 18.51 -32.43 10.87
CA ALA A 248 18.10 -32.23 12.26
C ALA A 248 19.14 -31.37 13.01
N ARG A 249 18.73 -30.18 13.44
CA ARG A 249 19.46 -29.37 14.43
C ARG A 249 19.13 -29.83 15.86
N ALA A 250 19.83 -29.28 16.85
CA ALA A 250 19.57 -29.54 18.27
C ALA A 250 18.10 -29.25 18.64
N GLN A 251 17.55 -30.05 19.55
CA GLN A 251 16.18 -29.85 20.05
C GLN A 251 16.09 -28.64 20.99
N SER A 252 14.94 -27.98 21.02
CA SER A 252 14.70 -26.89 21.97
C SER A 252 14.62 -27.44 23.40
N PRO A 253 15.26 -26.81 24.38
CA PRO A 253 15.19 -27.25 25.79
C PRO A 253 13.77 -27.14 26.36
N LEU A 254 12.87 -26.41 25.71
CA LEU A 254 11.48 -26.25 26.13
C LEU A 254 10.70 -27.58 26.07
N ILE A 255 11.02 -28.48 25.13
CA ILE A 255 10.27 -29.74 24.95
C ILE A 255 10.25 -30.59 26.24
N ALA A 256 11.36 -30.63 26.97
CA ALA A 256 11.51 -31.41 28.21
C ALA A 256 10.78 -30.79 29.41
N ARG A 257 10.38 -29.51 29.31
CA ARG A 257 9.71 -28.77 30.39
C ARG A 257 8.18 -28.77 30.25
N LEU A 258 7.66 -29.16 29.09
CA LEU A 258 6.23 -29.20 28.83
C LEU A 258 5.59 -30.43 29.50
N PRO A 259 4.40 -30.29 30.11
CA PRO A 259 3.71 -31.42 30.73
C PRO A 259 3.03 -32.26 29.65
N LEU A 260 3.74 -33.24 29.10
CA LEU A 260 3.26 -34.12 28.04
C LEU A 260 2.76 -35.45 28.62
N PRO A 261 1.64 -36.02 28.11
CA PRO A 261 1.22 -37.37 28.42
C PRO A 261 2.29 -38.41 28.07
N ALA A 262 2.38 -39.49 28.84
CA ALA A 262 3.36 -40.56 28.58
C ALA A 262 3.20 -41.23 27.21
N ALA A 263 2.00 -41.17 26.62
CA ALA A 263 1.68 -41.71 25.30
C ALA A 263 1.93 -40.72 24.14
N PHE A 264 2.38 -39.50 24.44
CA PHE A 264 2.62 -38.48 23.42
C PHE A 264 3.84 -38.83 22.58
N ASP A 265 3.66 -38.94 21.26
CA ASP A 265 4.68 -39.39 20.33
C ASP A 265 5.70 -38.29 20.05
N ILE A 266 6.88 -38.40 20.67
CA ILE A 266 8.04 -37.53 20.46
C ILE A 266 9.18 -38.22 19.71
N ALA A 267 8.87 -39.26 18.92
CA ALA A 267 9.90 -39.97 18.16
C ALA A 267 10.78 -39.02 17.34
N SER A 268 12.10 -39.27 17.28
CA SER A 268 13.09 -38.40 16.64
C SER A 268 12.87 -38.17 15.13
N SER A 269 12.04 -39.01 14.51
CA SER A 269 11.58 -38.88 13.12
C SER A 269 10.45 -37.88 12.94
N ARG A 270 9.79 -37.45 14.02
CA ARG A 270 8.64 -36.52 13.98
C ARG A 270 9.08 -35.09 14.25
N ALA A 271 8.40 -34.17 13.58
CA ALA A 271 8.52 -32.76 13.87
C ALA A 271 7.54 -32.38 14.99
N VAL A 272 8.07 -31.85 16.09
CA VAL A 272 7.25 -31.42 17.23
C VAL A 272 7.32 -29.90 17.32
N PHE A 273 6.17 -29.26 17.37
CA PHE A 273 6.07 -27.80 17.48
C PHE A 273 4.84 -27.41 18.30
N LEU A 274 4.89 -26.20 18.85
CA LEU A 274 3.81 -25.63 19.64
C LEU A 274 3.14 -24.50 18.84
N ILE A 275 1.81 -24.51 18.83
CA ILE A 275 0.97 -23.45 18.29
C ILE A 275 0.39 -22.69 19.49
N LEU A 276 0.68 -21.41 19.63
CA LEU A 276 0.22 -20.58 20.74
C LEU A 276 -0.90 -19.64 20.29
N GLU A 277 -1.94 -19.52 21.12
CA GLU A 277 -2.93 -18.44 20.98
C GLU A 277 -2.22 -17.08 21.02
N GLN A 278 -2.61 -16.21 20.08
CA GLN A 278 -2.12 -14.84 20.00
C GLN A 278 -3.32 -13.92 19.86
N HIS A 279 -3.26 -12.78 20.55
CA HIS A 279 -4.25 -11.72 20.49
C HIS A 279 -3.53 -10.41 20.23
N THR A 280 -3.47 -9.99 18.96
CA THR A 280 -2.85 -8.70 18.61
C THR A 280 -3.88 -7.58 18.52
N GLY A 281 -5.17 -7.93 18.48
CA GLY A 281 -6.29 -7.01 18.30
C GLY A 281 -6.70 -6.85 16.83
N ILE A 282 -5.89 -7.34 15.88
CA ILE A 282 -6.19 -7.32 14.44
C ILE A 282 -7.45 -8.14 14.11
N GLU A 283 -7.75 -9.12 14.96
CA GLU A 283 -8.94 -9.96 14.92
C GLU A 283 -10.22 -9.13 15.09
N GLY A 284 -10.14 -7.95 15.72
CA GLY A 284 -11.25 -7.01 15.91
C GLY A 284 -11.85 -6.46 14.62
N MET A 285 -11.19 -6.64 13.46
CA MET A 285 -11.77 -6.34 12.14
C MET A 285 -13.09 -7.08 11.88
N ARG A 286 -13.35 -8.18 12.62
CA ARG A 286 -14.61 -8.93 12.59
C ARG A 286 -15.85 -8.06 12.81
N GLY A 287 -15.72 -6.94 13.52
CA GLY A 287 -16.82 -6.03 13.85
C GLY A 287 -17.37 -5.19 12.70
N GLY A 288 -16.91 -5.36 11.46
CA GLY A 288 -17.40 -4.55 10.33
C GLY A 288 -16.55 -3.32 10.01
N ALA A 289 -15.42 -3.15 10.71
CA ALA A 289 -14.50 -2.04 10.54
C ALA A 289 -13.94 -1.94 9.10
N VAL A 290 -13.71 -3.09 8.47
CA VAL A 290 -13.30 -3.19 7.06
C VAL A 290 -14.36 -3.98 6.29
N PRO A 291 -15.23 -3.32 5.50
CA PRO A 291 -16.27 -3.99 4.73
C PRO A 291 -15.71 -5.12 3.86
N GLY A 292 -16.35 -6.30 3.88
CA GLY A 292 -15.92 -7.48 3.12
C GLY A 292 -14.86 -8.35 3.82
N PHE A 293 -14.27 -7.89 4.93
CA PHE A 293 -13.20 -8.61 5.64
C PHE A 293 -13.60 -9.15 7.02
N ASN A 294 -14.89 -9.11 7.37
CA ASN A 294 -15.37 -9.46 8.71
C ASN A 294 -15.09 -10.91 9.12
N THR A 295 -14.98 -11.83 8.17
CA THR A 295 -14.86 -13.26 8.44
C THR A 295 -13.47 -13.82 8.13
N ILE A 296 -12.49 -12.96 7.83
CA ILE A 296 -11.22 -13.44 7.28
C ILE A 296 -10.38 -14.26 8.27
N TRP A 297 -10.64 -14.11 9.57
CA TRP A 297 -9.94 -14.82 10.64
C TRP A 297 -10.69 -16.06 11.13
N GLY A 298 -11.79 -16.46 10.46
CA GLY A 298 -12.70 -17.50 10.94
C GLY A 298 -13.45 -17.11 12.23
N ASP A 299 -14.00 -18.10 12.92
CA ASP A 299 -14.75 -17.90 14.16
C ASP A 299 -13.84 -17.71 15.39
N GLU A 300 -14.41 -17.33 16.54
CA GLU A 300 -13.66 -17.27 17.82
C GLU A 300 -13.33 -18.66 18.37
N LYS A 301 -14.27 -19.60 18.24
CA LYS A 301 -14.08 -21.00 18.62
C LYS A 301 -13.18 -21.66 17.60
N GLY A 302 -11.92 -21.87 17.94
CA GLY A 302 -10.97 -22.51 17.05
C GLY A 302 -10.81 -24.02 17.29
N TRP A 303 -9.75 -24.55 16.71
CA TRP A 303 -9.46 -25.97 16.55
C TRP A 303 -9.02 -26.60 17.86
N LEU A 304 -9.69 -27.70 18.23
CA LEU A 304 -9.36 -28.52 19.40
C LEU A 304 -9.29 -27.78 20.75
N GLY A 305 -9.93 -26.61 20.85
CA GLY A 305 -9.93 -25.76 22.05
C GLY A 305 -8.96 -24.58 22.00
N LEU A 306 -8.17 -24.45 20.93
CA LEU A 306 -7.32 -23.28 20.67
C LEU A 306 -8.17 -22.17 20.04
N ARG A 307 -8.27 -21.00 20.68
CA ARG A 307 -9.11 -19.89 20.19
C ARG A 307 -8.49 -19.19 19.00
N GLY A 308 -9.31 -18.81 18.03
CA GLY A 308 -8.92 -18.01 16.86
C GLY A 308 -8.04 -18.71 15.81
N VAL A 309 -7.73 -20.01 15.99
CA VAL A 309 -6.93 -20.81 15.06
C VAL A 309 -7.78 -21.94 14.52
N HIS A 310 -7.79 -22.15 13.20
CA HIS A 310 -8.67 -23.09 12.53
C HIS A 310 -7.85 -24.00 11.61
N ALA A 311 -7.94 -25.32 11.81
CA ALA A 311 -7.41 -26.26 10.85
C ALA A 311 -8.35 -26.32 9.63
N ILE A 312 -7.78 -26.23 8.44
CA ILE A 312 -8.53 -26.32 7.19
C ILE A 312 -8.64 -27.79 6.79
N PRO A 313 -9.84 -28.40 6.84
CA PRO A 313 -10.03 -29.79 6.43
C PRO A 313 -9.90 -29.91 4.91
N GLY A 314 -9.41 -31.06 4.43
CA GLY A 314 -9.22 -31.34 3.00
C GLY A 314 -10.47 -31.60 2.17
N SER A 315 -11.54 -30.84 2.41
CA SER A 315 -12.77 -30.93 1.63
C SER A 315 -12.80 -29.91 0.49
N ILE A 316 -13.43 -30.30 -0.62
CA ILE A 316 -13.46 -29.64 -1.94
C ILE A 316 -14.19 -28.28 -1.90
N LEU A 317 -14.82 -27.92 -0.78
CA LEU A 317 -15.60 -26.70 -0.60
C LEU A 317 -14.88 -25.62 0.24
N SER A 318 -13.57 -25.73 0.46
CA SER A 318 -12.85 -24.72 1.25
C SER A 318 -12.89 -23.34 0.56
N THR A 319 -13.36 -22.32 1.27
CA THR A 319 -13.36 -20.91 0.82
C THR A 319 -11.96 -20.29 0.76
N CYS A 320 -10.94 -21.05 1.14
CA CYS A 320 -9.54 -20.68 1.14
C CYS A 320 -8.76 -21.51 0.12
N TYR A 321 -7.59 -21.00 -0.26
CA TYR A 321 -6.64 -21.67 -1.14
C TYR A 321 -5.30 -21.82 -0.41
N PRO A 322 -4.60 -22.96 -0.55
CA PRO A 322 -3.33 -23.18 0.12
C PRO A 322 -2.20 -22.40 -0.54
N TYR A 323 -1.19 -22.08 0.24
CA TYR A 323 0.11 -21.68 -0.27
C TYR A 323 0.82 -22.88 -0.88
N THR A 324 1.35 -22.70 -2.10
CA THR A 324 2.18 -23.69 -2.79
C THR A 324 3.53 -23.07 -3.13
N THR A 325 4.61 -23.80 -2.89
CA THR A 325 5.96 -23.41 -3.32
C THR A 325 6.25 -24.10 -4.65
N PRO A 326 6.34 -23.37 -5.77
CA PRO A 326 6.80 -23.94 -7.03
C PRO A 326 8.28 -24.35 -6.94
N SER A 327 8.69 -25.39 -7.66
CA SER A 327 10.07 -25.91 -7.59
C SER A 327 11.11 -24.93 -8.12
N SER A 328 10.72 -24.11 -9.11
CA SER A 328 11.53 -23.01 -9.62
C SER A 328 11.83 -21.97 -8.53
N TRP A 329 10.89 -21.72 -7.62
CA TRP A 329 11.09 -20.81 -6.49
C TRP A 329 12.04 -21.41 -5.46
N SER A 330 11.88 -22.69 -5.12
CA SER A 330 12.82 -23.38 -4.22
C SER A 330 14.25 -23.29 -4.74
N THR A 331 14.46 -23.57 -6.04
CA THR A 331 15.79 -23.51 -6.67
C THR A 331 16.40 -22.11 -6.58
N ALA A 332 15.61 -21.08 -6.84
CA ALA A 332 16.04 -19.69 -6.73
C ALA A 332 16.38 -19.31 -5.28
N LEU A 333 15.57 -19.71 -4.31
CA LEU A 333 15.79 -19.45 -2.89
C LEU A 333 17.02 -20.20 -2.34
N ASP A 334 17.23 -21.45 -2.75
CA ASP A 334 18.36 -22.28 -2.33
C ASP A 334 19.70 -21.66 -2.76
N SER A 335 19.73 -20.91 -3.87
CA SER A 335 20.92 -20.18 -4.32
C SER A 335 21.42 -19.14 -3.30
N LEU A 336 20.52 -18.65 -2.44
CA LEU A 336 20.85 -17.66 -1.40
C LEU A 336 21.54 -18.30 -0.19
N ILE A 337 21.47 -19.62 0.00
CA ILE A 337 21.90 -20.35 1.22
C ILE A 337 23.40 -20.73 1.17
N SER A 338 24.25 -19.89 0.55
CA SER A 338 25.62 -20.27 0.19
C SER A 338 26.63 -20.29 1.35
N ARG A 339 26.27 -19.87 2.57
CA ARG A 339 27.23 -19.76 3.70
C ARG A 339 27.43 -21.05 4.53
N GLY A 340 26.71 -22.13 4.23
CA GLY A 340 26.67 -23.34 5.07
C GLY A 340 27.51 -24.54 4.64
N GLN A 341 28.06 -24.59 3.41
CA GLN A 341 28.68 -25.81 2.85
C GLN A 341 30.16 -25.70 2.45
N ALA A 342 30.83 -24.57 2.73
CA ALA A 342 32.26 -24.41 2.42
C ALA A 342 33.23 -25.01 3.46
N ASN A 343 32.77 -25.85 4.40
CA ASN A 343 33.67 -26.62 5.25
C ASN A 343 34.06 -27.93 4.57
N GLY A 344 35.12 -27.89 3.74
CA GLY A 344 35.77 -29.14 3.32
C GLY A 344 36.78 -29.10 2.18
N HIS A 345 36.90 -28.02 1.40
CA HIS A 345 37.88 -27.98 0.31
C HIS A 345 38.78 -26.75 0.43
N THR A 346 40.01 -27.00 0.86
CA THR A 346 41.15 -26.10 0.77
C THR A 346 41.36 -25.69 -0.69
N HIS A 347 40.77 -24.58 -1.09
CA HIS A 347 41.26 -23.79 -2.22
C HIS A 347 41.86 -22.52 -1.65
N HIS A 348 43.14 -22.30 -1.96
CA HIS A 348 43.82 -21.03 -1.76
C HIS A 348 43.12 -19.95 -2.59
N ALA A 349 42.06 -19.36 -2.04
CA ALA A 349 41.47 -18.14 -2.55
C ALA A 349 42.29 -16.96 -2.02
N SER A 350 42.56 -15.98 -2.88
CA SER A 350 43.35 -14.81 -2.52
C SER A 350 42.57 -13.91 -1.54
N ALA A 351 43.24 -13.11 -0.73
CA ALA A 351 42.60 -12.16 0.19
C ALA A 351 41.71 -11.09 -0.49
N ALA A 352 41.65 -11.07 -1.83
CA ALA A 352 40.73 -10.24 -2.62
C ALA A 352 39.43 -10.98 -3.01
N ASP A 353 39.38 -12.32 -2.90
CA ASP A 353 38.20 -13.14 -3.17
C ASP A 353 37.35 -13.41 -1.91
N GLU A 354 37.84 -13.05 -0.71
CA GLU A 354 37.15 -13.28 0.57
C GLU A 354 36.10 -12.21 0.94
N ALA A 355 35.92 -11.17 0.10
CA ALA A 355 34.75 -10.31 0.18
C ALA A 355 33.59 -11.00 -0.57
N GLU A 356 33.04 -12.08 0.01
CA GLU A 356 31.82 -12.69 -0.51
C GLU A 356 30.68 -11.64 -0.52
N ASP A 357 30.32 -11.18 -1.72
CA ASP A 357 29.38 -10.08 -1.95
C ASP A 357 28.08 -10.27 -1.16
N CYS A 358 27.75 -9.28 -0.34
CA CYS A 358 26.50 -9.20 0.40
C CYS A 358 25.29 -9.33 -0.57
N PRO A 359 24.38 -10.30 -0.40
CA PRO A 359 23.31 -10.54 -1.35
C PRO A 359 22.41 -9.31 -1.58
N ILE A 360 22.27 -8.92 -2.85
CA ILE A 360 21.24 -7.99 -3.34
C ILE A 360 20.34 -8.76 -4.30
N VAL A 361 19.08 -8.95 -3.91
CA VAL A 361 18.07 -9.75 -4.62
C VAL A 361 17.02 -8.82 -5.22
N LEU A 362 16.81 -8.91 -6.53
CA LEU A 362 15.80 -8.13 -7.24
C LEU A 362 14.73 -9.06 -7.82
N VAL A 363 13.47 -8.83 -7.46
CA VAL A 363 12.33 -9.66 -7.90
C VAL A 363 11.47 -8.89 -8.89
N LYS A 364 11.41 -9.35 -10.14
CA LYS A 364 10.72 -8.66 -11.25
C LYS A 364 9.76 -9.54 -12.03
N GLY A 365 8.73 -8.94 -12.63
CA GLY A 365 7.68 -9.66 -13.36
C GLY A 365 6.33 -8.95 -13.46
N PRO A 366 5.36 -9.52 -14.19
CA PRO A 366 4.06 -8.90 -14.41
C PRO A 366 3.20 -8.81 -13.13
N LYS A 367 2.10 -8.07 -13.19
CA LYS A 367 1.10 -8.04 -12.11
C LYS A 367 0.56 -9.45 -11.85
N ARG A 368 0.25 -9.76 -10.58
CA ARG A 368 -0.33 -11.04 -10.13
C ARG A 368 0.56 -12.29 -10.35
N SER A 369 1.84 -12.15 -10.68
CA SER A 369 2.74 -13.31 -10.85
C SER A 369 3.24 -13.95 -9.54
N GLY A 370 3.10 -13.27 -8.39
CA GLY A 370 3.64 -13.74 -7.10
C GLY A 370 4.92 -13.04 -6.62
N LYS A 371 5.29 -11.89 -7.20
CA LYS A 371 6.50 -11.11 -6.83
C LYS A 371 6.66 -10.86 -5.34
N SER A 372 5.70 -10.19 -4.70
CA SER A 372 5.77 -9.85 -3.28
C SER A 372 5.89 -11.11 -2.42
N THR A 373 5.25 -12.20 -2.84
CA THR A 373 5.34 -13.50 -2.17
C THR A 373 6.75 -14.09 -2.25
N LEU A 374 7.36 -14.12 -3.44
CA LEU A 374 8.71 -14.62 -3.63
C LEU A 374 9.76 -13.71 -2.97
N ALA A 375 9.56 -12.39 -3.00
CA ALA A 375 10.40 -11.43 -2.30
C ALA A 375 10.34 -11.65 -0.78
N ARG A 376 9.15 -11.89 -0.21
CA ARG A 376 8.99 -12.25 1.22
C ARG A 376 9.68 -13.57 1.55
N ALA A 377 9.59 -14.57 0.67
CA ALA A 377 10.31 -15.82 0.84
C ALA A 377 11.84 -15.60 0.83
N ALA A 378 12.36 -14.78 -0.09
CA ALA A 378 13.78 -14.42 -0.15
C ALA A 378 14.25 -13.70 1.12
N LEU A 379 13.45 -12.74 1.62
CA LEU A 379 13.66 -12.07 2.91
C LEU A 379 13.79 -13.09 4.05
N ASN A 380 12.82 -13.99 4.18
CA ASN A 380 12.80 -14.99 5.23
C ASN A 380 13.97 -15.99 5.12
N THR A 381 14.36 -16.38 3.90
CA THR A 381 15.53 -17.23 3.65
C THR A 381 16.81 -16.54 4.10
N LEU A 382 17.02 -15.27 3.73
CA LEU A 382 18.18 -14.49 4.14
C LEU A 382 18.22 -14.27 5.67
N LEU A 383 17.09 -14.09 6.34
CA LEU A 383 17.02 -13.96 7.80
C LEU A 383 17.46 -15.24 8.55
N GLY A 384 17.55 -16.38 7.86
CA GLY A 384 18.15 -17.60 8.39
C GLY A 384 19.66 -17.50 8.64
N ASP A 385 20.36 -16.74 7.79
CA ASP A 385 21.82 -16.58 7.83
C ASP A 385 22.26 -15.18 8.30
N PHE A 386 21.41 -14.17 8.13
CA PHE A 386 21.68 -12.76 8.46
C PHE A 386 20.81 -12.27 9.61
N ALA A 387 21.38 -11.45 10.48
CA ALA A 387 20.67 -10.91 11.63
C ALA A 387 19.56 -9.92 11.23
N ARG A 388 19.80 -9.19 10.14
CA ARG A 388 18.91 -8.17 9.57
C ARG A 388 18.99 -8.25 8.05
N VAL A 389 17.90 -7.89 7.37
CA VAL A 389 17.80 -7.79 5.92
C VAL A 389 17.08 -6.49 5.58
N ALA A 390 17.61 -5.73 4.63
CA ALA A 390 16.98 -4.55 4.09
C ALA A 390 15.91 -4.93 3.05
N TRP A 391 14.80 -4.21 3.05
CA TRP A 391 13.70 -4.35 2.09
C TRP A 391 13.46 -3.02 1.38
N LEU A 392 13.61 -2.98 0.07
CA LEU A 392 13.27 -1.83 -0.77
C LEU A 392 11.95 -2.11 -1.50
N GLU A 393 10.93 -1.31 -1.20
CA GLU A 393 9.63 -1.37 -1.88
C GLU A 393 9.58 -0.37 -3.03
N CYS A 394 9.33 -0.88 -4.23
CA CYS A 394 9.15 -0.09 -5.45
C CYS A 394 7.74 -0.22 -6.05
N ASP A 395 6.80 -0.94 -5.44
CA ASP A 395 5.40 -1.00 -5.84
C ASP A 395 4.55 0.04 -5.08
N LEU A 396 4.22 1.14 -5.76
CA LEU A 396 3.36 2.20 -5.21
C LEU A 396 1.91 1.75 -4.98
N GLY A 397 1.43 0.74 -5.69
CA GLY A 397 0.03 0.33 -5.65
C GLY A 397 -0.26 -0.61 -4.49
N GLN A 398 0.55 -1.66 -4.34
CA GLN A 398 0.36 -2.72 -3.36
C GLN A 398 1.67 -3.01 -2.61
N GLY A 399 2.17 -2.01 -1.88
CA GLY A 399 3.38 -2.16 -1.07
C GLY A 399 3.25 -3.25 0.00
N GLU A 400 4.38 -3.88 0.33
CA GLU A 400 4.47 -4.93 1.35
C GLU A 400 4.27 -4.39 2.77
N ILE A 401 4.77 -3.18 3.05
CA ILE A 401 4.78 -2.63 4.41
C ILE A 401 4.04 -1.30 4.43
N GLY A 402 2.97 -1.24 5.22
CA GLY A 402 2.18 -0.01 5.41
C GLY A 402 1.16 0.25 4.30
N CYS A 403 0.88 1.53 4.05
CA CYS A 403 -0.03 1.94 2.97
C CYS A 403 0.75 2.14 1.66
N GLY A 404 0.07 2.00 0.52
CA GLY A 404 0.66 2.31 -0.79
C GLY A 404 1.02 3.81 -0.96
N GLY A 405 1.62 4.15 -2.09
CA GLY A 405 2.01 5.52 -2.45
C GLY A 405 3.36 6.00 -1.91
N VAL A 406 4.16 5.08 -1.41
CA VAL A 406 5.49 5.33 -0.82
C VAL A 406 6.51 4.42 -1.48
N ILE A 407 7.69 4.97 -1.77
CA ILE A 407 8.91 4.20 -2.03
C ILE A 407 9.69 4.22 -0.73
N GLY A 408 10.07 3.05 -0.21
CA GLY A 408 10.64 2.98 1.13
C GLY A 408 11.68 1.89 1.30
N LEU A 409 12.53 2.09 2.30
CA LEU A 409 13.57 1.18 2.73
C LEU A 409 13.34 0.82 4.21
N TRP A 410 13.12 -0.46 4.47
CA TRP A 410 12.95 -1.01 5.81
C TRP A 410 14.12 -1.93 6.16
N VAL A 411 14.40 -2.07 7.46
CA VAL A 411 15.36 -3.06 7.97
C VAL A 411 14.58 -4.03 8.85
N ILE A 412 14.51 -5.27 8.41
CA ILE A 412 13.72 -6.33 9.03
C ILE A 412 14.67 -7.31 9.72
N ASP A 413 14.31 -7.75 10.92
CA ASP A 413 15.12 -8.64 11.78
C ASP A 413 14.42 -9.94 12.18
N GLN A 414 13.12 -10.06 11.86
CA GLN A 414 12.29 -11.23 12.11
C GLN A 414 11.58 -11.70 10.83
N PRO A 415 11.42 -13.02 10.62
CA PRO A 415 10.67 -13.54 9.49
C PRO A 415 9.22 -13.03 9.45
N VAL A 416 8.73 -12.73 8.25
CA VAL A 416 7.38 -12.23 8.01
C VAL A 416 6.51 -13.37 7.48
N PHE A 417 5.53 -13.79 8.27
CA PHE A 417 4.56 -14.83 7.90
C PHE A 417 3.14 -14.30 7.90
N GLY A 418 2.87 -13.34 7.04
CA GLY A 418 1.54 -12.78 6.86
C GLY A 418 1.44 -11.88 5.64
N PRO A 419 0.22 -11.50 5.24
CA PRO A 419 0.00 -10.53 4.18
C PRO A 419 0.34 -9.09 4.62
N PRO A 420 0.51 -8.14 3.68
CA PRO A 420 1.03 -6.79 3.93
C PRO A 420 0.41 -6.02 5.11
N PHE A 421 -0.91 -6.12 5.27
CA PHE A 421 -1.65 -5.40 6.31
C PHE A 421 -1.36 -5.90 7.74
N THR A 422 -0.55 -6.96 7.93
CA THR A 422 -0.33 -7.61 9.23
C THR A 422 0.98 -7.24 9.90
N HIS A 423 1.80 -6.42 9.27
CA HIS A 423 3.11 -6.03 9.78
C HIS A 423 3.50 -4.61 9.36
N PRO A 424 2.62 -3.60 9.55
CA PRO A 424 3.04 -2.22 9.34
C PRO A 424 4.15 -1.89 10.34
N CYS A 425 5.24 -1.31 9.85
CA CYS A 425 6.35 -0.85 10.67
C CYS A 425 6.98 0.42 10.09
N GLN A 426 7.77 1.09 10.91
CA GLN A 426 8.43 2.33 10.52
C GLN A 426 9.57 2.06 9.53
N ALA A 427 9.61 2.83 8.45
CA ALA A 427 10.71 2.79 7.50
C ALA A 427 12.00 3.34 8.11
N ASN A 428 13.15 2.82 7.67
CA ASN A 428 14.43 3.45 7.95
C ASN A 428 14.52 4.79 7.21
N ARG A 429 14.17 4.79 5.93
CA ARG A 429 14.03 5.97 5.08
C ARG A 429 12.97 5.73 4.03
N ALA A 430 12.15 6.73 3.73
CA ALA A 430 11.10 6.60 2.74
C ALA A 430 10.71 7.94 2.11
N HIS A 431 10.12 7.87 0.93
CA HIS A 431 9.70 9.01 0.12
C HIS A 431 8.23 8.83 -0.29
N PHE A 432 7.39 9.80 0.08
CA PHE A 432 5.97 9.79 -0.26
C PHE A 432 5.74 10.45 -1.62
N LEU A 433 5.23 9.68 -2.58
CA LEU A 433 4.83 10.18 -3.89
C LEU A 433 3.33 10.44 -3.98
N GLY A 434 2.53 9.76 -3.15
CA GLY A 434 1.10 10.03 -3.01
C GLY A 434 0.23 9.61 -4.19
N THR A 435 0.69 8.65 -4.97
CA THR A 435 -0.04 8.04 -6.09
C THR A 435 0.17 6.52 -6.08
N TYR A 436 -0.78 5.77 -6.63
CA TYR A 436 -0.70 4.30 -6.73
C TYR A 436 -0.03 3.81 -8.03
N THR A 437 0.50 4.72 -8.84
CA THR A 437 1.11 4.41 -10.13
C THR A 437 2.26 5.38 -10.41
N PRO A 438 3.41 4.91 -10.94
CA PRO A 438 4.49 5.82 -11.32
C PRO A 438 4.21 6.57 -12.63
N LEU A 439 3.10 6.27 -13.33
CA LEU A 439 2.74 6.93 -14.59
C LEU A 439 2.69 8.46 -14.47
N THR A 440 2.26 8.96 -13.31
CA THR A 440 2.09 10.41 -13.06
C THR A 440 3.34 11.08 -12.51
N CYS A 441 4.38 10.33 -12.17
CA CYS A 441 5.61 10.82 -11.53
C CYS A 441 6.83 9.90 -11.79
N PRO A 442 7.16 9.59 -13.06
CA PRO A 442 8.21 8.61 -13.36
C PRO A 442 9.60 9.07 -12.92
N ASP A 443 9.88 10.37 -13.01
CA ASP A 443 11.18 10.95 -12.65
C ASP A 443 11.36 10.95 -11.12
N GLU A 444 10.35 11.38 -10.37
CA GLU A 444 10.36 11.35 -8.90
C GLU A 444 10.44 9.91 -8.37
N TYR A 445 9.77 8.97 -9.05
CA TYR A 445 9.84 7.55 -8.74
C TYR A 445 11.26 6.99 -8.88
N LEU A 446 11.95 7.26 -10.00
CA LEU A 446 13.32 6.80 -10.20
C LEU A 446 14.30 7.51 -9.25
N ALA A 447 14.13 8.82 -9.03
CA ALA A 447 14.97 9.58 -8.11
C ALA A 447 14.85 9.04 -6.67
N ALA A 448 13.64 8.73 -6.21
CA ALA A 448 13.42 8.14 -4.90
C ALA A 448 14.11 6.77 -4.75
N ILE A 449 14.04 5.92 -5.78
CA ILE A 449 14.66 4.59 -5.77
C ILE A 449 16.19 4.69 -5.74
N ASP A 450 16.78 5.49 -6.63
CA ASP A 450 18.23 5.70 -6.68
C ASP A 450 18.74 6.23 -5.34
N HIS A 451 18.04 7.22 -4.77
CA HIS A 451 18.37 7.79 -3.47
C HIS A 451 18.37 6.76 -2.34
N LEU A 452 17.34 5.91 -2.25
CA LEU A 452 17.27 4.86 -1.22
C LEU A 452 18.31 3.76 -1.41
N ILE A 453 18.66 3.41 -2.66
CA ILE A 453 19.75 2.46 -2.94
C ILE A 453 21.10 3.03 -2.49
N GLN A 454 21.34 4.32 -2.75
CA GLN A 454 22.55 5.00 -2.26
C GLN A 454 22.57 5.06 -0.74
N HIS A 455 21.46 5.44 -0.09
CA HIS A 455 21.32 5.43 1.36
C HIS A 455 21.61 4.04 1.95
N TYR A 456 21.08 2.96 1.35
CA TYR A 456 21.39 1.59 1.75
C TYR A 456 22.90 1.30 1.68
N ARG A 457 23.56 1.60 0.56
CA ARG A 457 24.98 1.31 0.34
C ARG A 457 25.89 2.06 1.32
N TYR A 458 25.60 3.32 1.59
CA TYR A 458 26.45 4.17 2.42
C TYR A 458 26.17 4.05 3.92
N GLU A 459 24.91 3.87 4.33
CA GLU A 459 24.53 3.95 5.75
C GLU A 459 24.17 2.59 6.38
N LEU A 460 23.71 1.61 5.59
CA LEU A 460 23.11 0.38 6.15
C LEU A 460 23.87 -0.90 5.84
N GLN A 461 24.44 -1.02 4.63
CA GLN A 461 24.99 -2.28 4.14
C GLN A 461 26.09 -2.84 5.07
N TYR A 462 26.91 -1.97 5.65
CA TYR A 462 28.02 -2.31 6.53
C TYR A 462 27.85 -1.63 7.91
N PRO A 463 27.06 -2.22 8.82
CA PRO A 463 26.86 -1.64 10.14
C PRO A 463 28.16 -1.63 10.97
N PRO A 464 28.35 -0.63 11.85
CA PRO A 464 29.54 -0.56 12.69
C PRO A 464 29.62 -1.77 13.64
N SER A 465 30.81 -2.35 13.76
CA SER A 465 31.10 -3.63 14.43
C SER A 465 30.73 -3.69 15.93
N SER A 466 30.40 -2.57 16.55
CA SER A 466 30.06 -2.45 17.98
C SER A 466 28.56 -2.59 18.28
N SER A 467 27.70 -2.77 17.28
CA SER A 467 26.25 -2.58 17.42
C SER A 467 25.39 -3.85 17.62
N THR A 468 25.95 -5.06 17.56
CA THR A 468 25.16 -6.30 17.58
C THR A 468 25.70 -7.35 18.56
N PRO A 469 24.84 -7.90 19.45
CA PRO A 469 25.21 -9.06 20.25
C PRO A 469 25.48 -10.27 19.34
N LYS A 470 26.66 -10.89 19.45
CA LYS A 470 27.06 -12.11 18.69
C LYS A 470 26.28 -13.38 19.09
N SER A 471 25.10 -13.26 19.71
CA SER A 471 24.40 -14.36 20.37
C SER A 471 23.68 -15.33 19.44
N SER A 472 23.38 -14.93 18.19
CA SER A 472 22.50 -15.71 17.30
C SER A 472 23.19 -16.59 16.26
N GLY A 473 24.53 -16.54 16.15
CA GLY A 473 25.28 -17.27 15.12
C GLY A 473 25.03 -16.79 13.67
N ARG A 474 24.13 -15.81 13.47
CA ARG A 474 23.84 -15.16 12.20
C ARG A 474 24.86 -14.06 11.90
N CYS A 475 25.08 -13.77 10.63
CA CYS A 475 25.95 -12.68 10.18
C CYS A 475 25.38 -11.32 10.60
N THR A 476 26.24 -10.50 11.20
CA THR A 476 25.91 -9.13 11.61
C THR A 476 26.76 -8.08 10.90
N ASP A 477 27.81 -8.50 10.20
CA ASP A 477 28.80 -7.60 9.58
C ASP A 477 28.30 -6.94 8.29
N THR A 478 27.27 -7.52 7.69
CA THR A 478 26.64 -7.03 6.46
C THR A 478 25.12 -7.20 6.52
N ILE A 479 24.36 -6.28 5.93
CA ILE A 479 22.91 -6.37 5.78
C ILE A 479 22.57 -6.57 4.30
N PRO A 480 22.05 -7.73 3.85
CA PRO A 480 21.62 -7.94 2.47
C PRO A 480 20.36 -7.15 2.13
N LEU A 481 20.05 -7.01 0.84
CA LEU A 481 18.91 -6.24 0.31
C LEU A 481 17.98 -7.12 -0.55
N VAL A 482 16.67 -7.01 -0.29
CA VAL A 482 15.62 -7.53 -1.17
C VAL A 482 14.85 -6.37 -1.77
N ILE A 483 14.70 -6.36 -3.10
CA ILE A 483 14.01 -5.32 -3.87
C ILE A 483 12.74 -5.91 -4.50
N ASN A 484 11.57 -5.43 -4.07
CA ASN A 484 10.29 -5.77 -4.67
C ASN A 484 9.91 -4.72 -5.73
N THR A 485 9.73 -5.11 -6.99
CA THR A 485 9.41 -4.17 -8.07
C THR A 485 7.92 -4.07 -8.37
N GLN A 486 7.51 -2.97 -9.00
CA GLN A 486 6.18 -2.86 -9.60
C GLN A 486 5.90 -3.92 -10.69
N GLY A 487 4.63 -4.13 -11.00
CA GLY A 487 4.19 -5.12 -11.99
C GLY A 487 4.10 -4.66 -13.46
N TRP A 488 4.61 -3.48 -13.81
CA TRP A 488 4.57 -2.98 -15.18
C TRP A 488 5.81 -3.47 -15.95
N VAL A 489 5.60 -4.25 -17.01
CA VAL A 489 6.70 -4.91 -17.75
C VAL A 489 6.76 -4.54 -19.24
N LYS A 490 5.90 -3.63 -19.70
CA LYS A 490 5.83 -3.17 -21.10
C LYS A 490 5.88 -1.63 -21.14
N GLY A 491 6.35 -1.06 -22.25
CA GLY A 491 6.39 0.39 -22.48
C GLY A 491 7.20 1.14 -21.41
N LEU A 492 6.64 2.22 -20.85
CA LEU A 492 7.26 2.99 -19.76
C LEU A 492 7.66 2.09 -18.57
N GLY A 493 6.87 1.05 -18.26
CA GLY A 493 7.19 0.13 -17.17
C GLY A 493 8.51 -0.61 -17.36
N GLU A 494 8.80 -1.00 -18.60
CA GLU A 494 10.06 -1.66 -18.96
C GLU A 494 11.25 -0.70 -18.84
N GLU A 495 11.09 0.56 -19.25
CA GLU A 495 12.11 1.60 -19.10
C GLU A 495 12.44 1.86 -17.63
N LEU A 496 11.41 1.99 -16.79
CA LEU A 496 11.56 2.16 -15.34
C LEU A 496 12.27 0.95 -14.70
N LEU A 497 11.90 -0.27 -15.11
CA LEU A 497 12.52 -1.50 -14.61
C LEU A 497 14.00 -1.60 -15.02
N ARG A 498 14.34 -1.23 -16.25
CA ARG A 498 15.72 -1.20 -16.73
C ARG A 498 16.58 -0.19 -15.97
N ALA A 499 16.03 0.99 -15.68
CA ALA A 499 16.72 1.99 -14.85
C ALA A 499 16.95 1.46 -13.42
N LEU A 500 15.91 0.86 -12.83
CA LEU A 500 15.98 0.24 -11.50
C LEU A 500 17.05 -0.88 -11.45
N GLU A 501 17.10 -1.76 -12.45
CA GLU A 501 18.16 -2.79 -12.55
C GLU A 501 19.57 -2.16 -12.59
N GLY A 502 19.72 -1.05 -13.31
CA GLY A 502 20.97 -0.28 -13.37
C GLY A 502 21.37 0.31 -12.02
N PHE A 503 20.42 0.86 -11.26
CA PHE A 503 20.68 1.38 -9.91
C PHE A 503 21.01 0.26 -8.92
N ALA A 504 20.22 -0.82 -8.94
CA ALA A 504 20.28 -1.91 -7.98
C ALA A 504 21.61 -2.65 -7.98
N GLN A 505 22.21 -2.86 -9.17
CA GLN A 505 23.40 -3.71 -9.35
C GLN A 505 23.23 -5.04 -8.59
N ALA A 506 22.10 -5.70 -8.82
CA ALA A 506 21.71 -6.89 -8.08
C ALA A 506 22.72 -8.03 -8.26
N THR A 507 22.91 -8.84 -7.22
CA THR A 507 23.67 -10.09 -7.28
C THR A 507 22.82 -11.24 -7.82
N HIS A 508 21.52 -11.22 -7.50
CA HIS A 508 20.53 -12.23 -7.87
C HIS A 508 19.30 -11.52 -8.44
N ILE A 509 18.80 -12.00 -9.58
CA ILE A 509 17.57 -11.52 -10.21
C ILE A 509 16.61 -12.70 -10.32
N PHE A 510 15.45 -12.59 -9.66
CA PHE A 510 14.35 -13.53 -9.80
C PHE A 510 13.32 -12.94 -10.77
N ALA A 511 13.26 -13.50 -11.98
CA ALA A 511 12.44 -12.98 -13.06
C ALA A 511 11.28 -13.95 -13.36
N PHE A 512 10.05 -13.48 -13.20
CA PHE A 512 8.88 -14.26 -13.61
C PHE A 512 8.77 -14.32 -15.14
N ASP A 513 8.48 -15.52 -15.65
CA ASP A 513 8.29 -15.73 -17.09
C ASP A 513 7.11 -14.90 -17.62
N THR A 514 7.34 -14.22 -18.75
CA THR A 514 6.34 -13.41 -19.47
C THR A 514 5.67 -14.18 -20.61
N ALA A 515 6.05 -15.43 -20.87
CA ALA A 515 5.62 -16.24 -22.03
C ALA A 515 4.11 -16.55 -22.12
N ALA A 516 3.30 -16.23 -21.10
CA ALA A 516 1.86 -16.46 -21.15
C ALA A 516 1.11 -15.54 -22.13
N ASP A 517 1.75 -14.50 -22.67
CA ASP A 517 1.10 -13.49 -23.52
C ASP A 517 1.61 -13.50 -24.99
N GLU A 518 2.53 -14.39 -25.36
CA GLU A 518 3.02 -14.53 -26.74
C GLU A 518 2.00 -15.22 -27.68
N SER A 519 0.91 -15.78 -27.15
CA SER A 519 -0.13 -16.45 -27.96
C SER A 519 -1.20 -15.52 -28.54
N LEU A 520 -1.13 -14.22 -28.24
CA LEU A 520 -2.03 -13.18 -28.77
C LEU A 520 -1.27 -12.11 -29.56
N GLU A 521 -0.27 -12.49 -30.33
CA GLU A 521 0.22 -11.68 -31.46
C GLU A 521 -0.87 -11.58 -32.55
N ARG A 522 -1.93 -10.81 -32.27
CA ARG A 522 -2.68 -10.14 -33.33
C ARG A 522 -1.92 -8.86 -33.65
N PRO A 523 -1.66 -8.54 -34.92
CA PRO A 523 -0.96 -7.32 -35.29
C PRO A 523 -1.86 -6.11 -34.99
N GLY A 524 -1.74 -5.57 -33.78
CA GLY A 524 -2.29 -4.27 -33.39
C GLY A 524 -1.43 -3.14 -33.95
N TRP A 525 -2.05 -1.99 -34.22
CA TRP A 525 -1.49 -0.83 -34.94
C TRP A 525 -0.25 -0.16 -34.28
N THR A 526 0.27 -0.70 -33.17
CA THR A 526 1.45 -0.21 -32.46
C THR A 526 2.59 -1.23 -32.47
N SER A 527 2.89 -1.84 -33.62
CA SER A 527 4.16 -2.56 -33.83
C SER A 527 5.32 -1.56 -33.86
N SER A 528 5.70 -1.03 -32.70
CA SER A 528 7.06 -0.50 -32.54
C SER A 528 8.00 -1.69 -32.75
N PRO A 529 9.00 -1.59 -33.65
CA PRO A 529 9.95 -2.67 -33.80
C PRO A 529 10.58 -2.97 -32.44
N THR A 530 10.49 -4.24 -32.00
CA THR A 530 11.33 -4.79 -30.94
C THR A 530 12.76 -4.64 -31.43
N LEU A 531 13.36 -3.48 -31.12
CA LEU A 531 14.79 -3.29 -31.35
C LEU A 531 15.47 -4.38 -30.52
N PRO A 532 16.35 -5.21 -31.12
CA PRO A 532 17.18 -6.10 -30.34
C PRO A 532 17.87 -5.25 -29.28
N PRO A 533 17.97 -5.73 -28.02
CA PRO A 533 18.56 -4.96 -26.95
C PRO A 533 19.92 -4.46 -27.42
N VAL A 534 20.04 -3.14 -27.62
CA VAL A 534 21.33 -2.51 -27.91
C VAL A 534 22.16 -2.79 -26.67
N PRO A 535 23.25 -3.58 -26.76
CA PRO A 535 24.11 -3.80 -25.62
C PRO A 535 24.71 -2.43 -25.30
N LEU A 536 24.22 -1.77 -24.26
CA LEU A 536 24.94 -0.66 -23.68
C LEU A 536 26.31 -1.23 -23.25
N PRO A 537 27.41 -0.49 -23.46
CA PRO A 537 28.70 -0.89 -22.93
C PRO A 537 28.52 -1.16 -21.43
N PRO A 538 29.04 -2.28 -20.89
CA PRO A 538 28.86 -2.62 -19.49
C PRO A 538 29.41 -1.45 -18.65
N THR A 539 28.51 -0.71 -18.02
CA THR A 539 28.88 0.31 -17.03
C THR A 539 29.25 -0.33 -15.69
N SER A 540 29.04 -1.64 -15.54
CA SER A 540 29.47 -2.41 -14.38
C SER A 540 30.87 -3.01 -14.62
N THR A 541 31.81 -2.60 -13.79
CA THR A 541 33.11 -3.29 -13.61
C THR A 541 32.98 -4.53 -12.71
N GLY A 542 31.75 -5.01 -12.47
CA GLY A 542 31.41 -6.06 -11.51
C GLY A 542 30.94 -7.37 -12.17
N ARG A 543 30.87 -8.43 -11.38
CA ARG A 543 30.36 -9.75 -11.79
C ARG A 543 28.92 -9.63 -12.29
N PRO A 544 28.54 -10.29 -13.42
CA PRO A 544 27.16 -10.26 -13.89
C PRO A 544 26.20 -10.92 -12.88
N PRO A 545 24.94 -10.42 -12.77
CA PRO A 545 23.94 -10.98 -11.87
C PRO A 545 23.62 -12.44 -12.22
N GLN A 546 23.33 -13.25 -11.20
CA GLN A 546 22.74 -14.57 -11.40
C GLN A 546 21.23 -14.41 -11.64
N VAL A 547 20.76 -14.82 -12.82
CA VAL A 547 19.35 -14.67 -13.21
C VAL A 547 18.64 -16.01 -13.14
N TYR A 548 17.52 -16.05 -12.41
CA TYR A 548 16.65 -17.22 -12.25
C TYR A 548 15.29 -16.91 -12.83
N THR A 549 14.91 -17.66 -13.86
CA THR A 549 13.55 -17.63 -14.40
C THR A 549 12.64 -18.47 -13.51
N VAL A 550 11.58 -17.87 -13.00
CA VAL A 550 10.62 -18.51 -12.08
C VAL A 550 9.22 -18.53 -12.68
N GLU A 551 8.48 -19.59 -12.36
CA GLU A 551 7.09 -19.71 -12.82
C GLU A 551 6.15 -18.81 -12.00
N PRO A 552 5.06 -18.30 -12.59
CA PRO A 552 4.07 -17.53 -11.86
C PRO A 552 3.36 -18.38 -10.80
N ALA A 553 2.99 -17.75 -9.69
CA ALA A 553 2.15 -18.36 -8.67
C ALA A 553 0.83 -18.85 -9.28
N GLN A 554 0.35 -20.00 -8.80
CA GLN A 554 -0.93 -20.55 -9.25
C GLN A 554 -2.07 -19.57 -8.98
N SER A 555 -2.77 -19.19 -10.06
CA SER A 555 -3.95 -18.36 -9.95
C SER A 555 -5.18 -19.22 -9.65
N THR A 556 -6.00 -18.79 -8.69
CA THR A 556 -7.27 -19.46 -8.36
C THR A 556 -8.41 -18.47 -8.45
N ALA A 557 -9.62 -18.93 -8.79
CA ALA A 557 -10.81 -18.08 -8.81
C ALA A 557 -11.09 -17.43 -7.43
N LEU A 558 -10.59 -18.02 -6.34
CA LEU A 558 -10.70 -17.47 -4.99
C LEU A 558 -9.87 -16.20 -4.80
N GLN A 559 -8.75 -16.04 -5.52
CA GLN A 559 -7.93 -14.81 -5.48
C GLN A 559 -8.66 -13.62 -6.11
N ALA A 560 -9.57 -13.86 -7.07
CA ALA A 560 -10.35 -12.81 -7.70
C ALA A 560 -11.45 -12.21 -6.79
N ARG A 561 -11.66 -12.76 -5.59
CA ARG A 561 -12.65 -12.26 -4.62
C ARG A 561 -12.31 -10.88 -4.06
N TYR A 562 -11.03 -10.51 -4.03
CA TYR A 562 -10.56 -9.25 -3.49
C TYR A 562 -9.80 -8.48 -4.56
N THR A 563 -10.20 -7.24 -4.77
CA THR A 563 -9.57 -6.34 -5.74
C THR A 563 -8.36 -5.64 -5.14
N ALA A 564 -7.56 -4.99 -5.99
CA ALA A 564 -6.47 -4.14 -5.51
C ALA A 564 -6.95 -2.94 -4.66
N ILE A 565 -8.19 -2.48 -4.86
CA ILE A 565 -8.80 -1.42 -4.04
C ILE A 565 -9.12 -1.97 -2.63
N ASP A 566 -9.62 -3.20 -2.55
CA ASP A 566 -9.95 -3.85 -1.27
C ASP A 566 -8.69 -4.05 -0.42
N HIS A 567 -7.61 -4.55 -1.03
CA HIS A 567 -6.33 -4.71 -0.33
C HIS A 567 -5.75 -3.37 0.14
N ARG A 568 -5.84 -2.30 -0.66
CA ARG A 568 -5.42 -0.95 -0.24
C ARG A 568 -6.25 -0.43 0.92
N THR A 569 -7.57 -0.65 0.88
CA THR A 569 -8.49 -0.29 1.96
C THR A 569 -8.12 -1.04 3.25
N LEU A 570 -7.86 -2.34 3.14
CA LEU A 570 -7.46 -3.19 4.26
C LEU A 570 -6.12 -2.74 4.88
N SER A 571 -5.09 -2.51 4.07
CA SER A 571 -3.78 -2.03 4.55
C SER A 571 -3.90 -0.66 5.20
N THR A 572 -4.67 0.26 4.60
CA THR A 572 -4.86 1.62 5.14
C THR A 572 -5.57 1.59 6.49
N LEU A 573 -6.67 0.84 6.61
CA LEU A 573 -7.40 0.75 7.88
C LEU A 573 -6.61 -0.02 8.94
N SER A 574 -5.91 -1.09 8.54
CA SER A 574 -4.98 -1.78 9.44
C SER A 574 -3.93 -0.82 10.01
N TYR A 575 -3.30 0.00 9.16
CA TYR A 575 -2.34 1.02 9.59
C TYR A 575 -2.96 2.00 10.60
N PHE A 576 -4.08 2.63 10.29
CA PHE A 576 -4.68 3.63 11.19
C PHE A 576 -5.25 3.06 12.49
N HIS A 577 -5.53 1.76 12.55
CA HIS A 577 -5.92 1.06 13.77
C HIS A 577 -4.74 0.42 14.51
N SER A 578 -3.54 0.45 13.93
CA SER A 578 -2.33 -0.09 14.57
C SER A 578 -1.79 0.83 15.66
N SER A 579 -1.00 0.26 16.56
CA SER A 579 -0.11 0.95 17.49
C SER A 579 1.31 0.56 17.12
N LEU A 580 2.03 1.48 16.48
CA LEU A 580 3.36 1.20 15.96
C LEU A 580 4.38 1.30 17.09
N PRO A 581 5.21 0.25 17.28
CA PRO A 581 6.28 0.30 18.26
C PRO A 581 7.33 1.33 17.83
N PRO A 582 8.03 1.98 18.77
CA PRO A 582 9.21 2.77 18.45
C PRO A 582 10.27 1.93 17.71
N PRO A 583 11.11 2.51 16.83
CA PRO A 583 12.10 1.78 16.01
C PRO A 583 13.07 0.89 16.78
N LEU A 584 13.33 1.20 18.05
CA LEU A 584 14.28 0.49 18.92
C LEU A 584 13.59 -0.43 19.94
N SER A 585 12.26 -0.55 19.89
CA SER A 585 11.50 -1.34 20.85
C SER A 585 11.36 -2.80 20.40
N PRO A 586 11.55 -3.78 21.29
CA PRO A 586 11.31 -5.19 20.98
C PRO A 586 9.82 -5.55 20.92
N SER A 587 8.92 -4.58 21.13
CA SER A 587 7.47 -4.80 21.09
C SER A 587 6.97 -5.02 19.66
N SER A 588 6.13 -6.03 19.47
CA SER A 588 5.41 -6.22 18.22
C SER A 588 4.30 -5.18 18.04
N VAL A 589 3.91 -4.93 16.80
CA VAL A 589 2.70 -4.16 16.47
C VAL A 589 1.45 -4.80 17.08
N SER A 590 0.54 -3.95 17.56
CA SER A 590 -0.80 -4.32 18.02
C SER A 590 -1.86 -3.45 17.34
N TRP A 591 -3.13 -3.84 17.43
CA TRP A 591 -4.24 -3.13 16.81
C TRP A 591 -5.36 -2.88 17.81
N ASP A 592 -6.09 -1.80 17.59
CA ASP A 592 -7.27 -1.45 18.35
C ASP A 592 -8.43 -1.10 17.39
N PHE A 593 -9.30 -2.09 17.22
CA PHE A 593 -10.56 -1.97 16.49
C PHE A 593 -11.77 -1.86 17.45
N SER A 594 -11.57 -1.48 18.71
CA SER A 594 -12.68 -1.32 19.66
C SER A 594 -13.58 -0.12 19.34
N ALA A 595 -13.05 0.87 18.62
CA ALA A 595 -13.76 2.07 18.19
C ALA A 595 -13.41 2.45 16.74
N PRO A 596 -14.34 3.04 15.97
CA PRO A 596 -14.06 3.59 14.65
C PRO A 596 -13.11 4.80 14.74
N LEU A 597 -12.43 5.11 13.63
CA LEU A 597 -11.49 6.25 13.57
C LEU A 597 -12.14 7.58 13.96
N ILE A 598 -13.41 7.80 13.61
CA ILE A 598 -14.15 9.02 13.95
C ILE A 598 -14.32 9.22 15.47
N ALA A 599 -14.36 8.12 16.24
CA ALA A 599 -14.49 8.14 17.69
C ALA A 599 -13.14 8.19 18.42
N ARG A 600 -12.01 8.12 17.70
CA ARG A 600 -10.68 8.22 18.31
C ARG A 600 -10.36 9.67 18.65
N THR A 601 -9.64 9.86 19.75
CA THR A 601 -9.18 11.19 20.18
C THR A 601 -8.05 11.65 19.27
N PRO A 602 -8.17 12.81 18.59
CA PRO A 602 -7.12 13.34 17.73
C PRO A 602 -6.09 14.13 18.54
N TYR A 603 -4.91 14.30 17.94
CA TYR A 603 -3.95 15.32 18.36
C TYR A 603 -4.40 16.68 17.83
N GLU A 604 -4.31 17.73 18.64
CA GLU A 604 -4.45 19.11 18.17
C GLU A 604 -3.05 19.63 17.77
N VAL A 605 -2.90 20.02 16.51
CA VAL A 605 -1.64 20.48 15.92
C VAL A 605 -1.84 21.88 15.35
N VAL A 606 -0.92 22.79 15.64
CA VAL A 606 -0.99 24.19 15.16
C VAL A 606 -0.11 24.39 13.94
N LEU A 607 -0.71 24.88 12.85
CA LEU A 607 0.01 25.28 11.64
C LEU A 607 0.90 26.51 11.89
N GLY A 608 2.13 26.44 11.42
CA GLY A 608 3.18 27.45 11.61
C GLY A 608 3.88 27.40 12.97
N ASP A 609 3.54 26.43 13.83
CA ASP A 609 4.25 26.15 15.09
C ASP A 609 4.82 24.72 15.04
N ALA A 610 3.99 23.71 15.30
CA ALA A 610 4.38 22.31 15.23
C ALA A 610 4.60 21.84 13.78
N VAL A 611 3.66 22.18 12.89
CA VAL A 611 3.80 21.92 11.44
C VAL A 611 4.13 23.23 10.77
N LYS A 612 5.39 23.39 10.38
CA LYS A 612 5.96 24.63 9.83
C LYS A 612 5.68 24.79 8.34
N ALA A 613 5.55 23.68 7.61
CA ALA A 613 5.30 23.71 6.17
C ALA A 613 4.25 22.68 5.71
N VAL A 614 3.51 23.05 4.67
CA VAL A 614 2.55 22.20 3.97
C VAL A 614 2.94 22.17 2.49
N TYR A 615 3.00 20.97 1.93
CA TYR A 615 3.24 20.73 0.51
C TYR A 615 2.02 20.05 -0.10
N ILE A 616 1.56 20.55 -1.24
CA ILE A 616 0.51 19.90 -2.03
C ILE A 616 1.14 19.52 -3.36
N ILE A 617 1.12 18.23 -3.68
CA ILE A 617 1.79 17.65 -4.86
C ILE A 617 0.78 16.89 -5.73
N GLY A 618 1.22 16.52 -6.92
CA GLY A 618 0.44 15.73 -7.86
C GLY A 618 -0.49 16.58 -8.74
N GLU A 619 -1.29 15.90 -9.53
CA GLU A 619 -2.21 16.53 -10.47
C GLU A 619 -3.25 17.41 -9.76
N GLY A 620 -3.46 18.63 -10.27
CA GLY A 620 -4.37 19.62 -9.70
C GLY A 620 -3.85 20.34 -8.44
N SER A 621 -2.61 20.08 -8.02
CA SER A 621 -1.97 20.81 -6.91
C SER A 621 -1.70 22.28 -7.23
N ASP A 622 -1.54 22.60 -8.51
CA ASP A 622 -1.36 23.95 -9.04
C ASP A 622 -2.59 24.82 -8.92
N GLY A 623 -3.78 24.22 -8.83
CA GLY A 623 -5.04 24.94 -8.62
C GLY A 623 -5.33 25.32 -7.17
N VAL A 624 -4.53 24.89 -6.19
CA VAL A 624 -4.81 25.17 -4.78
C VAL A 624 -4.23 26.52 -4.37
N LEU A 625 -5.12 27.49 -4.17
CA LEU A 625 -4.74 28.82 -3.70
C LEU A 625 -4.47 28.79 -2.18
N PRO A 626 -3.64 29.72 -1.65
CA PRO A 626 -3.41 29.80 -0.21
C PRO A 626 -4.68 29.90 0.63
N GLU A 627 -5.69 30.65 0.17
CA GLU A 627 -6.99 30.78 0.83
C GLU A 627 -7.80 29.47 0.89
N ASP A 628 -7.55 28.54 -0.03
CA ASP A 628 -8.25 27.25 -0.14
C ASP A 628 -7.53 26.13 0.62
N LEU A 629 -6.38 26.42 1.25
CA LEU A 629 -5.61 25.44 2.01
C LEU A 629 -6.45 24.68 3.04
N PRO A 630 -7.32 25.32 3.86
CA PRO A 630 -8.14 24.59 4.81
C PRO A 630 -9.11 23.62 4.13
N LEU A 631 -9.70 24.02 3.00
CA LEU A 631 -10.60 23.17 2.22
C LEU A 631 -9.85 21.98 1.62
N ALA A 632 -8.64 22.21 1.11
CA ALA A 632 -7.80 21.17 0.52
C ALA A 632 -7.34 20.12 1.53
N LEU A 633 -7.12 20.52 2.80
CA LEU A 633 -6.65 19.62 3.86
C LEU A 633 -7.78 18.89 4.58
N ASN A 634 -8.97 19.48 4.71
CA ASN A 634 -10.05 18.90 5.52
C ASN A 634 -10.48 17.52 4.99
N GLY A 635 -10.48 16.51 5.87
CA GLY A 635 -10.86 15.13 5.52
C GLY A 635 -9.83 14.37 4.67
N SER A 636 -8.63 14.93 4.47
CA SER A 636 -7.62 14.33 3.60
C SER A 636 -6.71 13.33 4.31
N LEU A 637 -6.19 12.38 3.52
CA LEU A 637 -5.05 11.55 3.87
C LEU A 637 -3.78 12.34 3.55
N ILE A 638 -2.87 12.44 4.53
CA ILE A 638 -1.61 13.17 4.40
C ILE A 638 -0.42 12.29 4.78
N ALA A 639 0.73 12.63 4.24
CA ALA A 639 2.02 12.16 4.72
C ALA A 639 2.58 13.14 5.77
N LEU A 640 3.09 12.59 6.86
CA LEU A 640 3.80 13.28 7.92
C LEU A 640 5.29 13.12 7.65
N VAL A 641 5.99 14.25 7.53
CA VAL A 641 7.40 14.27 7.12
C VAL A 641 8.26 15.08 8.07
N GLU A 642 9.53 14.71 8.13
CA GLU A 642 10.61 15.48 8.75
C GLU A 642 11.41 16.15 7.64
N VAL A 643 11.67 17.45 7.80
CA VAL A 643 12.47 18.27 6.88
C VAL A 643 13.55 19.01 7.65
N ASP A 644 14.82 18.77 7.35
CA ASP A 644 15.94 19.28 8.17
C ASP A 644 16.12 20.81 8.06
N ASN A 645 16.04 21.35 6.84
CA ASN A 645 16.38 22.75 6.53
C ASN A 645 15.15 23.62 6.22
N LEU A 646 14.15 23.63 7.11
CA LEU A 646 12.98 24.50 6.95
C LEU A 646 13.31 25.96 7.28
N ASP A 647 13.14 26.84 6.30
CA ASP A 647 13.22 28.28 6.52
C ASP A 647 11.97 28.78 7.29
N PRO A 648 12.14 29.32 8.51
CA PRO A 648 11.02 29.79 9.33
C PRO A 648 10.33 31.05 8.79
N GLU A 649 10.98 31.82 7.91
CA GLU A 649 10.42 33.05 7.32
C GLU A 649 9.41 32.76 6.20
N HIS A 650 9.42 31.54 5.66
CA HIS A 650 8.49 31.15 4.61
C HIS A 650 7.07 30.97 5.16
N PRO A 651 6.04 31.31 4.36
CA PRO A 651 4.66 31.02 4.74
C PRO A 651 4.45 29.50 4.83
N VAL A 652 3.48 29.11 5.66
CA VAL A 652 3.13 27.70 5.92
C VAL A 652 2.85 26.96 4.61
N TYR A 653 2.19 27.62 3.67
CA TYR A 653 1.92 27.09 2.34
C TYR A 653 2.27 28.13 1.26
N THR A 654 2.82 27.66 0.15
CA THR A 654 2.98 28.44 -1.07
C THR A 654 2.53 27.57 -2.23
N GLN A 655 1.65 28.12 -3.06
CA GLN A 655 1.18 27.46 -4.28
C GLN A 655 2.39 27.09 -5.16
N ASN A 656 2.35 25.89 -5.74
CA ASN A 656 3.41 25.35 -6.61
C ASN A 656 4.80 25.23 -5.95
N ARG A 657 4.90 25.23 -4.61
CA ARG A 657 6.17 24.96 -3.94
C ARG A 657 6.59 23.50 -4.19
N PRO A 658 7.75 23.23 -4.81
CA PRO A 658 8.25 21.87 -4.97
C PRO A 658 8.63 21.27 -3.61
N LEU A 659 8.68 19.94 -3.53
CA LEU A 659 9.23 19.27 -2.37
C LEU A 659 10.73 19.61 -2.20
N PRO A 660 11.26 19.59 -0.97
CA PRO A 660 12.70 19.67 -0.71
C PRO A 660 13.46 18.51 -1.38
N SER A 661 14.79 18.62 -1.42
CA SER A 661 15.64 17.51 -1.89
C SER A 661 15.38 16.25 -1.08
N LEU A 662 15.51 15.07 -1.71
CA LEU A 662 15.36 13.76 -1.07
C LEU A 662 16.35 13.54 0.10
N ASP A 663 17.45 14.30 0.13
CA ASP A 663 18.40 14.32 1.25
C ASP A 663 17.81 14.98 2.50
N GLU A 664 16.95 15.98 2.32
CA GLU A 664 16.42 16.84 3.39
C GLU A 664 15.05 16.41 3.88
N VAL A 665 14.29 15.64 3.08
CA VAL A 665 12.95 15.18 3.43
C VAL A 665 12.93 13.69 3.73
N ASN A 666 12.24 13.30 4.79
CA ASN A 666 12.00 11.91 5.15
C ASN A 666 10.53 11.67 5.52
N PHE A 667 9.93 10.65 4.92
CA PHE A 667 8.59 10.20 5.27
C PHE A 667 8.60 9.41 6.60
N LEU A 668 7.78 9.85 7.55
CA LEU A 668 7.67 9.20 8.86
C LEU A 668 6.42 8.32 8.98
N GLY A 669 5.33 8.68 8.32
CA GLY A 669 4.08 7.93 8.36
C GLY A 669 2.89 8.71 7.80
N PHE A 670 1.71 8.10 7.88
CA PHE A 670 0.47 8.73 7.43
C PHE A 670 -0.31 9.38 8.57
N GLY A 671 -1.09 10.39 8.21
CA GLY A 671 -2.04 11.06 9.08
C GLY A 671 -3.38 11.32 8.39
N ILE A 672 -4.44 11.49 9.17
CA ILE A 672 -5.74 11.96 8.70
C ILE A 672 -6.01 13.32 9.32
N VAL A 673 -6.28 14.31 8.47
CA VAL A 673 -6.80 15.60 8.90
C VAL A 673 -8.30 15.44 9.12
N ARG A 674 -8.72 15.18 10.36
CA ARG A 674 -10.12 14.95 10.71
C ARG A 674 -10.94 16.23 10.61
N ALA A 675 -10.36 17.33 11.05
CA ALA A 675 -10.97 18.66 11.01
C ALA A 675 -9.89 19.72 11.01
N ILE A 676 -10.21 20.90 10.47
CA ILE A 676 -9.39 22.09 10.57
C ILE A 676 -10.24 23.26 11.07
N SER A 677 -9.71 24.00 12.05
CA SER A 677 -10.24 25.30 12.47
C SER A 677 -9.32 26.38 11.91
N PRO A 678 -9.73 27.06 10.82
CA PRO A 678 -8.86 28.02 10.14
C PRO A 678 -8.64 29.26 11.02
N SER A 679 -7.41 29.77 10.98
CA SER A 679 -7.04 31.05 11.55
C SER A 679 -7.49 32.21 10.65
N VAL A 680 -7.67 33.39 11.25
CA VAL A 680 -8.00 34.65 10.55
C VAL A 680 -6.78 35.20 9.80
N ALA A 681 -5.57 34.71 10.10
CA ALA A 681 -4.35 35.11 9.41
C ALA A 681 -4.41 34.72 7.92
N ALA A 682 -3.94 35.62 7.05
CA ALA A 682 -3.96 35.43 5.59
C ALA A 682 -3.08 34.25 5.13
N ASP A 683 -2.07 33.88 5.91
CA ASP A 683 -1.20 32.72 5.67
C ASP A 683 -1.68 31.44 6.40
N HIS A 684 -2.85 31.50 7.02
CA HIS A 684 -3.43 30.45 7.87
C HIS A 684 -2.53 30.01 9.05
N ARG A 685 -1.51 30.79 9.41
CA ARG A 685 -0.71 30.53 10.62
C ARG A 685 -1.58 30.60 11.86
N GLY A 686 -1.39 29.63 12.76
CA GLY A 686 -2.22 29.43 13.94
C GLY A 686 -3.47 28.58 13.70
N SER A 687 -3.73 28.10 12.47
CA SER A 687 -4.85 27.18 12.23
C SER A 687 -4.65 25.89 12.99
N LYS A 688 -5.72 25.40 13.62
CA LYS A 688 -5.69 24.18 14.43
C LYS A 688 -6.17 23.00 13.61
N ILE A 689 -5.37 21.95 13.54
CA ILE A 689 -5.67 20.70 12.86
C ILE A 689 -5.92 19.62 13.91
N HIS A 690 -7.01 18.87 13.75
CA HIS A 690 -7.23 17.61 14.46
C HIS A 690 -6.64 16.46 13.63
N LEU A 691 -5.51 15.94 14.08
CA LEU A 691 -4.73 14.90 13.41
C LEU A 691 -4.94 13.53 14.05
N LEU A 692 -5.24 12.52 13.23
CA LEU A 692 -5.20 11.11 13.64
C LEU A 692 -4.00 10.44 12.98
N THR A 693 -3.19 9.75 13.76
CA THR A 693 -2.03 8.99 13.26
C THR A 693 -1.67 7.86 14.24
N PRO A 694 -1.21 6.69 13.75
CA PRO A 694 -0.72 5.61 14.60
C PRO A 694 0.76 5.77 15.00
N LEU A 695 1.42 6.87 14.60
CA LEU A 695 2.81 7.13 14.96
C LEU A 695 2.98 7.24 16.48
N SER A 696 4.09 6.71 16.98
CA SER A 696 4.48 6.87 18.38
C SER A 696 4.74 8.35 18.68
N ALA A 697 4.59 8.75 19.95
CA ALA A 697 4.86 10.13 20.36
C ALA A 697 6.30 10.58 20.02
N GLU A 698 7.27 9.66 20.09
CA GLU A 698 8.67 9.89 19.72
C GLU A 698 8.81 10.25 18.23
N THR A 699 8.21 9.45 17.34
CA THR A 699 8.26 9.73 15.91
C THR A 699 7.42 10.94 15.54
N LEU A 700 6.25 11.12 16.16
CA LEU A 700 5.39 12.28 15.91
C LEU A 700 6.07 13.60 16.30
N GLY A 701 6.91 13.60 17.35
CA GLY A 701 7.68 14.78 17.76
C GLY A 701 8.71 15.26 16.74
N ARG A 702 9.09 14.43 15.75
CA ARG A 702 9.98 14.79 14.65
C ARG A 702 9.27 15.39 13.44
N VAL A 703 7.95 15.22 13.36
CA VAL A 703 7.16 15.74 12.24
C VAL A 703 7.14 17.25 12.29
N ASN A 704 7.59 17.90 11.22
CA ASN A 704 7.62 19.36 11.12
C ASN A 704 6.99 19.88 9.82
N ALA A 705 6.62 19.00 8.89
CA ALA A 705 5.87 19.34 7.69
C ALA A 705 4.88 18.23 7.30
N ILE A 706 3.91 18.57 6.46
CA ILE A 706 2.93 17.63 5.92
C ILE A 706 2.87 17.71 4.39
N VAL A 707 2.66 16.58 3.74
CA VAL A 707 2.52 16.48 2.28
C VAL A 707 1.16 15.87 1.93
N LYS A 708 0.42 16.50 1.02
CA LYS A 708 -0.86 16.01 0.51
C LYS A 708 -0.75 15.77 -0.99
N ASN A 709 -1.24 14.63 -1.47
CA ASN A 709 -1.47 14.38 -2.89
C ASN A 709 -2.96 14.02 -3.10
N GLY A 710 -3.60 14.62 -4.11
CA GLY A 710 -5.01 14.38 -4.42
C GLY A 710 -5.31 12.99 -5.00
N ALA A 711 -4.31 12.27 -5.50
CA ALA A 711 -4.50 10.93 -6.09
C ALA A 711 -4.80 9.83 -5.05
N MET A 712 -4.46 10.07 -3.78
CA MET A 712 -4.75 9.16 -2.68
C MET A 712 -5.81 9.75 -1.76
N GLU A 713 -6.89 9.00 -1.54
CA GLU A 713 -7.94 9.39 -0.62
C GLU A 713 -8.07 8.39 0.54
N LEU A 714 -8.52 8.90 1.70
CA LEU A 714 -8.92 8.06 2.83
C LEU A 714 -10.01 7.07 2.40
N PRO A 715 -10.02 5.78 2.74
CA PRO A 715 -11.15 4.91 2.40
C PRO A 715 -12.45 5.35 3.09
N THR A 716 -13.60 5.23 2.41
CA THR A 716 -14.92 5.56 2.97
C THR A 716 -15.18 4.90 4.32
N ALA A 717 -14.79 3.63 4.47
CA ALA A 717 -14.95 2.90 5.72
C ALA A 717 -14.20 3.54 6.92
N GLY A 718 -13.13 4.31 6.66
CA GLY A 718 -12.42 5.07 7.70
C GLY A 718 -13.12 6.36 8.13
N MET A 719 -14.12 6.82 7.37
CA MET A 719 -14.92 8.02 7.72
C MET A 719 -16.21 7.70 8.46
N LEU A 720 -16.65 6.44 8.43
CA LEU A 720 -17.96 6.02 8.93
C LEU A 720 -17.86 5.38 10.31
N ASP A 721 -18.93 5.46 11.08
CA ASP A 721 -19.10 4.68 12.30
C ASP A 721 -19.68 3.30 11.94
N TRP A 722 -18.86 2.26 12.01
CA TRP A 722 -19.30 0.90 11.71
C TRP A 722 -20.09 0.24 12.84
N ARG A 723 -20.13 0.83 14.05
CA ARG A 723 -20.92 0.33 15.18
C ARG A 723 -22.40 0.56 14.99
N ASP A 724 -22.76 1.61 14.25
CA ASP A 724 -24.14 2.09 14.08
C ASP A 724 -24.87 1.46 12.89
N ARG A 725 -24.43 0.30 12.37
CA ARG A 725 -25.03 -0.33 11.17
C ARG A 725 -26.41 -0.99 11.41
N GLY A 726 -27.06 -0.72 12.54
CA GLY A 726 -28.42 -1.16 12.87
C GLY A 726 -29.52 -0.19 12.40
N GLU A 727 -30.74 -0.32 12.93
CA GLU A 727 -31.86 0.61 12.66
C GLU A 727 -31.56 2.07 13.05
N GLU A 728 -30.59 2.31 13.94
CA GLU A 728 -30.19 3.64 14.43
C GLU A 728 -29.29 4.42 13.43
N GLY A 729 -28.32 3.79 12.75
CA GLY A 729 -27.54 4.44 11.68
C GLY A 729 -28.30 4.64 10.37
N ALA A 730 -29.57 4.24 10.32
CA ALA A 730 -30.47 4.63 9.24
C ALA A 730 -30.71 6.15 9.21
N GLY A 731 -30.48 6.85 10.33
CA GLY A 731 -30.67 8.29 10.47
C GLY A 731 -29.48 9.16 10.04
N GLY A 732 -28.23 8.70 10.20
CA GLY A 732 -27.06 9.56 10.02
C GLY A 732 -25.73 8.98 10.53
N VAL A 733 -24.75 9.86 10.75
CA VAL A 733 -23.47 9.54 11.42
C VAL A 733 -23.33 10.40 12.67
N LEU A 734 -23.16 9.80 13.85
CA LEU A 734 -23.03 10.52 15.13
C LEU A 734 -24.17 11.53 15.38
N GLY A 735 -25.39 11.17 15.03
CA GLY A 735 -26.58 12.03 15.16
C GLY A 735 -26.71 13.11 14.07
N VAL A 736 -25.77 13.22 13.14
CA VAL A 736 -25.86 14.13 11.97
C VAL A 736 -26.59 13.42 10.83
N PRO A 737 -27.73 13.95 10.34
CA PRO A 737 -28.47 13.32 9.25
C PRO A 737 -27.63 13.14 8.00
N TRP A 738 -27.84 12.05 7.27
CA TRP A 738 -27.01 11.72 6.10
C TRP A 738 -26.89 12.83 5.03
N GLY A 739 -27.94 13.65 4.85
CA GLY A 739 -27.91 14.80 3.93
C GLY A 739 -27.00 15.95 4.37
N GLU A 740 -26.55 15.95 5.62
CA GLU A 740 -25.64 16.94 6.20
C GLU A 740 -24.25 16.37 6.49
N VAL A 741 -24.03 15.06 6.28
CA VAL A 741 -22.73 14.43 6.48
C VAL A 741 -21.76 14.93 5.39
N PRO A 742 -20.65 15.60 5.75
CA PRO A 742 -19.72 16.14 4.77
C PRO A 742 -19.15 15.06 3.85
N PHE A 743 -18.90 15.41 2.59
CA PHE A 743 -18.31 14.54 1.55
C PHE A 743 -19.18 13.37 1.06
N PHE A 744 -20.34 13.12 1.65
CA PHE A 744 -21.25 12.03 1.27
C PHE A 744 -22.52 12.55 0.60
N ASP A 745 -23.04 11.77 -0.34
CA ASP A 745 -24.38 11.97 -0.89
C ASP A 745 -25.25 10.75 -0.63
N THR A 746 -26.51 11.00 -0.27
CA THR A 746 -27.53 9.97 -0.21
C THR A 746 -28.15 9.80 -1.59
N GLY A 747 -27.59 8.91 -2.40
CA GLY A 747 -28.30 8.42 -3.57
C GLY A 747 -29.61 7.76 -3.15
N ALA A 748 -30.76 8.23 -3.65
CA ALA A 748 -32.03 7.54 -3.49
C ALA A 748 -31.91 6.18 -4.20
N GLY A 749 -31.76 5.09 -3.43
CA GLY A 749 -31.80 3.74 -3.97
C GLY A 749 -33.12 3.53 -4.70
N GLY A 750 -33.05 3.07 -5.96
CA GLY A 750 -34.23 2.69 -6.72
C GLY A 750 -35.08 1.67 -5.95
N VAL A 751 -36.39 1.76 -6.12
CA VAL A 751 -37.37 0.87 -5.47
C VAL A 751 -36.98 -0.59 -5.71
N GLY A 752 -36.51 -1.28 -4.67
CA GLY A 752 -36.10 -2.70 -4.72
C GLY A 752 -34.66 -3.00 -4.29
N VAL A 753 -33.82 -1.99 -4.01
CA VAL A 753 -32.46 -2.21 -3.47
C VAL A 753 -32.45 -1.97 -1.96
N GLU A 754 -32.46 -3.03 -1.14
CA GLU A 754 -32.49 -2.95 0.34
C GLU A 754 -31.20 -2.42 0.99
N ARG A 755 -30.13 -2.16 0.23
CA ARG A 755 -28.89 -1.53 0.74
C ARG A 755 -28.66 -0.16 0.12
N ARG A 756 -28.71 0.88 0.96
CA ARG A 756 -28.27 2.24 0.59
C ARG A 756 -26.79 2.18 0.18
N ARG A 757 -26.46 2.69 -1.01
CA ARG A 757 -25.09 2.77 -1.53
C ARG A 757 -24.57 4.18 -1.32
N TRP A 758 -23.55 4.35 -0.48
CA TRP A 758 -22.95 5.66 -0.22
C TRP A 758 -21.85 5.95 -1.23
N ARG A 759 -21.90 7.13 -1.85
CA ARG A 759 -20.86 7.62 -2.76
C ARG A 759 -20.27 8.90 -2.17
N ARG A 760 -18.96 9.05 -2.31
CA ARG A 760 -18.30 10.31 -2.02
C ARG A 760 -18.58 11.30 -3.15
N ASN A 761 -18.99 12.51 -2.79
CA ASN A 761 -19.10 13.62 -3.72
C ASN A 761 -17.84 14.48 -3.63
N LEU A 762 -16.78 14.07 -4.33
CA LEU A 762 -15.81 15.05 -4.84
C LEU A 762 -16.25 15.35 -6.26
N MET A 763 -16.85 16.53 -6.47
CA MET A 763 -17.17 17.00 -7.83
C MET A 763 -15.85 17.14 -8.60
N ARG A 764 -15.44 16.12 -9.36
CA ARG A 764 -14.60 16.37 -10.53
C ARG A 764 -15.50 17.09 -11.52
N LYS A 765 -15.42 18.43 -11.54
CA LYS A 765 -15.88 19.16 -12.72
C LYS A 765 -15.03 18.61 -13.86
N GLY A 766 -15.66 17.87 -14.76
CA GLY A 766 -15.06 17.56 -16.05
C GLY A 766 -14.64 18.89 -16.68
N MET A 767 -13.35 19.01 -16.94
CA MET A 767 -12.79 19.97 -17.87
C MET A 767 -12.29 19.19 -19.07
#